data_AF-A0A7W1TSJ5-F1
#
_entry.id   AF-A0A7W1TSJ5-F1
#
_cell.length_a   1.000
_cell.length_b   1.000
_cell.length_c   1.000
_cell.angle_alpha   90.00
_cell.angle_beta   90.00
_cell.angle_gamma   90.00
#
_symmetry.space_group_name_H-M   'P 1'
#
loop_
_entity.id
_entity.type
_entity.pdbx_description
1 polymer ?
#
loop_
_entity_poly.entity_id
_entity_poly.type
_entity_poly.pdbx_seq_one_letter_code
_entity_poly.pdbx_strand_id
1 'polypeptide(L)'
;MNIQKREVQIGRHSVSIETGKLAKQADGAVVVRSGDTMVLVTACKSANPREGIDFMPLTCDYKEYTYASGRIPGGFFKREGKPPEKEVLTSRLIDRPIRPLFPNGWRFETQVIALTISADTEHDSDVLAITGAGAALAISNIPTQKTVAGVRVGLVNGEFIINPTYAERKQSKLDLIVAGTADAIVMVEAGAQEVDEEDVVKAFEAAHAAIKQIVAAIDDLAKAVGKPKYAHTYKAVDAAFEKSVEEKAYEPLAQAMRIKDKLENYGAVDAAMAALVASYPDDAPEQKSDAKKVFKNLKEKITRDEILERGQRLDGRKFDEIRDIWIETTVLPRVHGSCVFTRGETQALVTTTLGTADDQQKVETVEGETYRRFMLHYNFPPFSVGETGRFTGPGRREIGHGALAERAIFPMLPPEDSFPYTMRVVSDILESNGSSSMASVCGGSLALMDAGVPLKAPVAGVAMGLVMNEATGKWAVLSDIAGAEDHYGDMDFKVAGTRTGITALQMDIKVAGITMEIMRQALAQAKVGRMHILDKMLEASNTHRSDVSRYAPRIVTIKIPVDKIRDVIGPGGKMIRSIIERTGVKIDVEDNGTVNVASSDEASAQKAIGIIQELTATPELNKVYMGKVQRITDFGAFVEIMPGLDGLLHVSEIANHRVKDVRDEMKEGEQVMVKVINIDPSGKIRLSRKALLTEATPGAETPPQ
;
A
#
# COMPACT_ATOMS: atom_id res chain seq x y z
N MET A 1 -38.81 -7.14 -22.09
CA MET A 1 -37.64 -7.40 -21.23
C MET A 1 -38.16 -7.46 -19.80
N ASN A 2 -37.90 -8.53 -19.05
CA ASN A 2 -38.28 -8.62 -17.63
C ASN A 2 -37.13 -8.05 -16.80
N ILE A 3 -37.14 -6.72 -16.59
CA ILE A 3 -36.12 -6.02 -15.81
C ILE A 3 -36.55 -6.07 -14.35
N GLN A 4 -35.64 -6.48 -13.47
CA GLN A 4 -35.86 -6.52 -12.03
C GLN A 4 -34.78 -5.70 -11.35
N LYS A 5 -35.20 -4.81 -10.44
CA LYS A 5 -34.33 -3.91 -9.69
C LYS A 5 -34.66 -4.00 -8.20
N ARG A 6 -33.64 -3.98 -7.36
CA ARG A 6 -33.74 -3.71 -5.92
C ARG A 6 -32.89 -2.51 -5.57
N GLU A 7 -33.34 -1.78 -4.57
CA GLU A 7 -32.68 -0.56 -4.11
C GLU A 7 -32.66 -0.59 -2.59
N VAL A 8 -31.49 -0.33 -2.02
CA VAL A 8 -31.21 -0.43 -0.58
C VAL A 8 -30.52 0.84 -0.14
N GLN A 9 -31.08 1.49 0.87
CA GLN A 9 -30.45 2.62 1.51
C GLN A 9 -29.40 2.12 2.52
N ILE A 10 -28.13 2.43 2.29
CA ILE A 10 -27.02 2.03 3.15
C ILE A 10 -26.29 3.27 3.64
N GLY A 11 -26.52 3.62 4.91
CA GLY A 11 -26.07 4.89 5.47
C GLY A 11 -26.69 6.06 4.68
N ARG A 12 -25.84 6.93 4.14
CA ARG A 12 -26.28 8.11 3.37
C ARG A 12 -26.48 7.85 1.88
N HIS A 13 -26.03 6.71 1.36
CA HIS A 13 -26.06 6.41 -0.07
C HIS A 13 -27.05 5.30 -0.39
N SER A 14 -27.64 5.35 -1.59
CA SER A 14 -28.49 4.29 -2.12
C SER A 14 -27.67 3.38 -3.04
N VAL A 15 -27.79 2.07 -2.83
CA VAL A 15 -27.20 1.06 -3.71
C VAL A 15 -28.33 0.34 -4.41
N SER A 16 -28.26 0.28 -5.74
CA SER A 16 -29.22 -0.48 -6.55
C SER A 16 -28.58 -1.65 -7.28
N ILE A 17 -29.36 -2.72 -7.45
CA ILE A 17 -28.97 -3.98 -8.08
C ILE A 17 -30.03 -4.30 -9.14
N GLU A 18 -29.64 -4.27 -10.42
CA GLU A 18 -30.52 -4.49 -11.57
C GLU A 18 -30.11 -5.73 -12.37
N THR A 19 -31.07 -6.49 -12.89
CA THR A 19 -30.83 -7.62 -13.81
C THR A 19 -31.90 -7.71 -14.90
N GLY A 20 -31.66 -8.55 -15.92
CA GLY A 20 -32.56 -8.80 -17.05
C GLY A 20 -32.34 -7.89 -18.26
N LYS A 21 -31.48 -6.86 -18.14
CA LYS A 21 -31.17 -5.90 -19.20
C LYS A 21 -29.89 -6.24 -19.97
N LEU A 22 -28.76 -6.40 -19.27
CA LEU A 22 -27.42 -6.61 -19.86
C LEU A 22 -26.92 -8.06 -19.67
N ALA A 23 -25.98 -8.47 -20.52
CA ALA A 23 -25.23 -9.74 -20.43
C ALA A 23 -26.09 -11.01 -20.22
N LYS A 24 -27.27 -11.09 -20.86
CA LYS A 24 -28.28 -12.15 -20.67
C LYS A 24 -27.82 -13.58 -21.01
N GLN A 25 -26.66 -13.74 -21.66
CA GLN A 25 -26.08 -15.05 -21.97
C GLN A 25 -25.27 -15.64 -20.80
N ALA A 26 -24.87 -14.82 -19.82
CA ALA A 26 -24.18 -15.32 -18.64
C ALA A 26 -25.08 -16.21 -17.77
N ASP A 27 -24.48 -17.05 -16.93
CA ASP A 27 -25.25 -17.83 -15.95
C ASP A 27 -25.94 -16.88 -14.96
N GLY A 28 -25.27 -15.81 -14.53
CA GLY A 28 -25.89 -14.67 -13.84
C GLY A 28 -25.24 -13.35 -14.25
N ALA A 29 -26.04 -12.27 -14.29
CA ALA A 29 -25.55 -10.93 -14.59
C ALA A 29 -26.35 -9.86 -13.86
N VAL A 30 -25.67 -8.91 -13.23
CA VAL A 30 -26.27 -7.76 -12.56
C VAL A 30 -25.53 -6.48 -12.88
N VAL A 31 -26.20 -5.34 -12.78
CA VAL A 31 -25.58 -4.02 -12.71
C VAL A 31 -25.81 -3.48 -11.30
N VAL A 32 -24.72 -3.20 -10.59
CA VAL A 32 -24.75 -2.54 -9.28
C VAL A 32 -24.42 -1.07 -9.47
N ARG A 33 -25.19 -0.18 -8.83
CA ARG A 33 -25.03 1.27 -8.97
C ARG A 33 -25.14 1.98 -7.61
N SER A 34 -24.24 2.94 -7.38
CA SER A 34 -24.31 3.96 -6.33
C SER A 34 -23.91 5.30 -6.94
N GLY A 35 -24.72 6.35 -6.77
CA GLY A 35 -24.52 7.59 -7.51
C GLY A 35 -24.56 7.34 -9.03
N ASP A 36 -23.54 7.81 -9.74
CA ASP A 36 -23.35 7.55 -11.17
C ASP A 36 -22.26 6.49 -11.45
N THR A 37 -21.68 5.93 -10.39
CA THR A 37 -20.79 4.76 -10.49
C THR A 37 -21.60 3.48 -10.69
N MET A 38 -21.29 2.74 -11.75
CA MET A 38 -21.97 1.51 -12.18
C MET A 38 -20.98 0.41 -12.50
N VAL A 39 -21.23 -0.79 -11.96
CA VAL A 39 -20.44 -1.99 -12.21
C VAL A 39 -21.33 -3.09 -12.78
N LEU A 40 -21.01 -3.56 -14.00
CA LEU A 40 -21.60 -4.76 -14.57
C LEU A 40 -20.85 -5.98 -14.04
N VAL A 41 -21.53 -6.87 -13.34
CA VAL A 41 -20.93 -8.11 -12.82
C VAL A 41 -21.60 -9.33 -13.41
N THR A 42 -20.81 -10.26 -13.94
CA THR A 42 -21.27 -11.52 -14.51
C THR A 42 -20.64 -12.70 -13.81
N ALA A 43 -21.37 -13.82 -13.76
CA ALA A 43 -20.87 -15.11 -13.32
C ALA A 43 -21.16 -16.16 -14.41
N CYS A 44 -20.14 -16.93 -14.77
CA CYS A 44 -20.23 -18.00 -15.76
C CYS A 44 -19.50 -19.24 -15.25
N LYS A 45 -20.01 -20.42 -15.59
CA LYS A 45 -19.29 -21.69 -15.41
C LYS A 45 -19.08 -22.41 -16.75
N SER A 46 -18.07 -23.27 -16.83
CA SER A 46 -17.89 -24.18 -17.95
C SER A 46 -19.07 -25.18 -18.05
N ALA A 47 -19.23 -25.76 -19.24
CA ALA A 47 -20.22 -26.83 -19.47
C ALA A 47 -19.83 -28.12 -18.73
N ASN A 48 -18.53 -28.46 -18.73
CA ASN A 48 -17.97 -29.67 -18.15
C ASN A 48 -16.97 -29.35 -17.03
N PRO A 49 -16.85 -30.20 -16.00
CA PRO A 49 -15.81 -30.05 -14.98
C PRO A 49 -14.43 -30.33 -15.58
N ARG A 50 -13.40 -29.73 -15.00
CA ARG A 50 -12.02 -29.97 -15.40
C ARG A 50 -11.51 -31.26 -14.76
N GLU A 51 -11.03 -32.19 -15.57
CA GLU A 51 -10.49 -33.46 -15.09
C GLU A 51 -9.05 -33.30 -14.58
N GLY A 52 -8.67 -34.13 -13.61
CA GLY A 52 -7.30 -34.21 -13.10
C GLY A 52 -6.84 -33.06 -12.20
N ILE A 53 -7.69 -32.07 -11.92
CA ILE A 53 -7.37 -31.00 -10.96
C ILE A 53 -7.79 -31.36 -9.52
N ASP A 54 -7.01 -30.89 -8.55
CA ASP A 54 -7.25 -31.03 -7.12
C ASP A 54 -7.58 -29.70 -6.41
N PHE A 55 -7.79 -28.63 -7.19
CA PHE A 55 -8.18 -27.30 -6.70
C PHE A 55 -9.49 -26.82 -7.35
N MET A 56 -10.09 -25.79 -6.78
CA MET A 56 -11.27 -25.12 -7.34
C MET A 56 -10.86 -24.05 -8.37
N PRO A 57 -11.22 -24.20 -9.67
CA PRO A 57 -10.80 -23.30 -10.72
C PRO A 57 -11.70 -22.06 -10.82
N LEU A 58 -11.66 -21.21 -9.78
CA LEU A 58 -12.31 -19.90 -9.74
C LEU A 58 -11.33 -18.80 -10.17
N THR A 59 -11.77 -17.97 -11.10
CA THR A 59 -11.08 -16.75 -11.52
C THR A 59 -12.02 -15.56 -11.34
N CYS A 60 -11.59 -14.57 -10.59
CA CYS A 60 -12.28 -13.28 -10.47
C CYS A 60 -11.49 -12.21 -11.22
N ASP A 61 -12.13 -11.46 -12.09
CA ASP A 61 -11.50 -10.37 -12.83
C ASP A 61 -12.31 -9.09 -12.63
N TYR A 62 -11.65 -8.05 -12.12
CA TYR A 62 -12.22 -6.72 -12.05
C TYR A 62 -11.46 -5.78 -12.99
N LYS A 63 -12.20 -4.93 -13.71
CA LYS A 63 -11.67 -4.03 -14.75
C LYS A 63 -12.24 -2.63 -14.64
N GLU A 64 -11.35 -1.64 -14.64
CA GLU A 64 -11.68 -0.22 -14.79
C GLU A 64 -11.28 0.24 -16.18
N TYR A 65 -12.26 0.38 -17.06
CA TYR A 65 -12.02 1.02 -18.36
C TYR A 65 -12.04 2.53 -18.21
N THR A 66 -11.13 3.24 -18.88
CA THR A 66 -11.02 4.69 -18.73
C THR A 66 -12.25 5.42 -19.28
N TYR A 67 -12.99 4.79 -20.21
CA TYR A 67 -14.27 5.30 -20.70
C TYR A 67 -15.31 5.45 -19.60
N ALA A 68 -15.21 4.70 -18.48
CA ALA A 68 -16.13 4.82 -17.37
C ALA A 68 -16.11 6.24 -16.76
N SER A 69 -14.96 6.92 -16.90
CA SER A 69 -14.76 8.33 -16.52
C SER A 69 -14.67 9.27 -17.73
N GLY A 70 -15.06 8.82 -18.94
CA GLY A 70 -15.02 9.61 -20.17
C GLY A 70 -13.61 9.93 -20.70
N ARG A 71 -12.59 9.16 -20.32
CA ARG A 71 -11.18 9.40 -20.70
C ARG A 71 -10.63 8.36 -21.66
N ILE A 72 -9.63 8.76 -22.44
CA ILE A 72 -8.79 7.87 -23.26
C ILE A 72 -7.55 7.50 -22.43
N PRO A 73 -7.07 6.23 -22.45
CA PRO A 73 -5.90 5.82 -21.67
C PRO A 73 -4.63 6.64 -22.00
N GLY A 74 -3.85 7.00 -20.98
CA GLY A 74 -2.64 7.81 -21.13
C GLY A 74 -1.51 7.13 -21.90
N GLY A 75 -1.43 5.79 -21.83
CA GLY A 75 -0.37 4.99 -22.44
C GLY A 75 -0.21 5.13 -23.96
N PHE A 76 0.93 4.67 -24.49
CA PHE A 76 1.30 4.80 -25.91
C PHE A 76 0.24 4.25 -26.87
N PHE A 77 -0.36 3.10 -26.54
CA PHE A 77 -1.34 2.41 -27.39
C PHE A 77 -2.77 2.96 -27.30
N LYS A 78 -3.05 3.91 -26.38
CA LYS A 78 -4.40 4.45 -26.13
C LYS A 78 -5.47 3.37 -25.88
N ARG A 79 -5.04 2.29 -25.21
CA ARG A 79 -5.86 1.14 -24.82
C ARG A 79 -5.37 0.61 -23.46
N GLU A 80 -6.28 0.13 -22.64
CA GLU A 80 -5.97 -0.50 -21.36
C GLU A 80 -5.10 -1.75 -21.58
N GLY A 81 -3.99 -1.82 -20.85
CA GLY A 81 -2.98 -2.86 -20.99
C GLY A 81 -3.01 -3.88 -19.85
N LYS A 82 -1.83 -4.11 -19.26
CA LYS A 82 -1.68 -4.97 -18.08
C LYS A 82 -2.57 -4.43 -16.94
N PRO A 83 -3.27 -5.30 -16.18
CA PRO A 83 -4.07 -4.87 -15.04
C PRO A 83 -3.25 -4.01 -14.06
N PRO A 84 -3.70 -2.79 -13.72
CA PRO A 84 -3.13 -1.99 -12.64
C PRO A 84 -3.30 -2.66 -11.27
N GLU A 85 -2.58 -2.14 -10.27
CA GLU A 85 -2.62 -2.66 -8.91
C GLU A 85 -4.05 -2.68 -8.34
N LYS A 86 -4.82 -1.60 -8.48
CA LYS A 86 -6.22 -1.53 -8.05
C LYS A 86 -7.04 -2.67 -8.66
N GLU A 87 -6.87 -2.96 -9.95
CA GLU A 87 -7.61 -4.05 -10.59
C GLU A 87 -7.30 -5.42 -9.99
N VAL A 88 -6.02 -5.69 -9.74
CA VAL A 88 -5.56 -6.94 -9.14
C VAL A 88 -6.06 -7.08 -7.69
N LEU A 89 -5.98 -6.00 -6.91
CA LEU A 89 -6.43 -5.98 -5.52
C LEU A 89 -7.94 -6.18 -5.43
N THR A 90 -8.75 -5.45 -6.21
CA THR A 90 -10.21 -5.63 -6.22
C THR A 90 -10.61 -7.02 -6.70
N SER A 91 -9.91 -7.57 -7.69
CA SER A 91 -10.11 -8.97 -8.12
C SER A 91 -9.91 -9.96 -6.96
N ARG A 92 -8.91 -9.73 -6.10
CA ARG A 92 -8.69 -10.54 -4.89
C ARG A 92 -9.75 -10.30 -3.83
N LEU A 93 -10.20 -9.05 -3.65
CA LEU A 93 -11.26 -8.70 -2.70
C LEU A 93 -12.60 -9.35 -3.08
N ILE A 94 -12.85 -9.60 -4.36
CA ILE A 94 -13.99 -10.40 -4.83
C ILE A 94 -13.77 -11.89 -4.55
N ASP A 95 -12.59 -12.42 -4.89
CA ASP A 95 -12.30 -13.86 -4.82
C ASP A 95 -12.36 -14.42 -3.39
N ARG A 96 -11.70 -13.73 -2.45
CA ARG A 96 -11.54 -14.15 -1.05
C ARG A 96 -12.86 -14.53 -0.37
N PRO A 97 -13.91 -13.67 -0.35
CA PRO A 97 -15.15 -13.99 0.34
C PRO A 97 -16.07 -14.98 -0.38
N ILE A 98 -15.97 -15.13 -1.72
CA ILE A 98 -16.86 -16.04 -2.46
C ILE A 98 -16.29 -17.44 -2.59
N ARG A 99 -14.95 -17.59 -2.60
CA ARG A 99 -14.27 -18.88 -2.76
C ARG A 99 -14.72 -19.96 -1.75
N PRO A 100 -14.84 -19.68 -0.44
CA PRO A 100 -15.26 -20.70 0.53
C PRO A 100 -16.73 -21.10 0.42
N LEU A 101 -17.55 -20.41 -0.38
CA LEU A 101 -19.00 -20.65 -0.49
C LEU A 101 -19.38 -21.69 -1.53
N PHE A 102 -18.42 -22.16 -2.33
CA PHE A 102 -18.63 -23.19 -3.31
C PHE A 102 -18.66 -24.57 -2.65
N PRO A 103 -19.47 -25.51 -3.15
CA PRO A 103 -19.54 -26.85 -2.59
C PRO A 103 -18.22 -27.60 -2.78
N ASN A 104 -17.93 -28.49 -1.84
CA ASN A 104 -16.75 -29.35 -1.90
C ASN A 104 -16.67 -30.12 -3.22
N GLY A 105 -15.47 -30.15 -3.80
CA GLY A 105 -15.22 -30.81 -5.08
C GLY A 105 -15.79 -30.09 -6.30
N TRP A 106 -16.17 -28.81 -6.20
CA TRP A 106 -16.54 -28.00 -7.36
C TRP A 106 -15.35 -27.84 -8.32
N ARG A 107 -15.46 -28.42 -9.52
CA ARG A 107 -14.39 -28.49 -10.53
C ARG A 107 -14.74 -27.84 -11.87
N PHE A 108 -15.87 -27.15 -11.95
CA PHE A 108 -16.22 -26.37 -13.13
C PHE A 108 -15.40 -25.08 -13.14
N GLU A 109 -14.75 -24.78 -14.27
CA GLU A 109 -14.11 -23.47 -14.44
C GLU A 109 -15.17 -22.40 -14.25
N THR A 110 -14.96 -21.55 -13.25
CA THR A 110 -15.93 -20.53 -12.87
C THR A 110 -15.24 -19.18 -12.99
N GLN A 111 -15.87 -18.26 -13.72
CA GLN A 111 -15.35 -16.92 -13.90
C GLN A 111 -16.38 -15.89 -13.43
N VAL A 112 -15.93 -14.98 -12.58
CA VAL A 112 -16.68 -13.79 -12.17
C VAL A 112 -15.98 -12.57 -12.75
N ILE A 113 -16.66 -11.80 -13.59
CA ILE A 113 -16.11 -10.60 -14.21
C ILE A 113 -16.88 -9.38 -13.75
N ALA A 114 -16.20 -8.40 -13.18
CA ALA A 114 -16.74 -7.11 -12.77
C ALA A 114 -16.14 -5.99 -13.62
N LEU A 115 -16.98 -5.32 -14.42
CA LEU A 115 -16.58 -4.23 -15.30
C LEU A 115 -17.16 -2.92 -14.75
N THR A 116 -16.30 -1.98 -14.38
CA THR A 116 -16.71 -0.60 -14.11
C THR A 116 -17.06 0.06 -15.44
N ILE A 117 -18.35 0.29 -15.66
CA ILE A 117 -18.90 0.81 -16.94
C ILE A 117 -19.25 2.30 -16.88
N SER A 118 -19.39 2.85 -15.67
CA SER A 118 -19.56 4.27 -15.39
C SER A 118 -18.92 4.54 -14.02
N ALA A 119 -18.23 5.66 -13.85
CA ALA A 119 -17.59 6.04 -12.61
C ALA A 119 -17.73 7.56 -12.40
N ASP A 120 -18.34 7.94 -11.26
CA ASP A 120 -18.32 9.31 -10.78
C ASP A 120 -17.04 9.60 -9.96
N THR A 121 -16.91 10.84 -9.51
CA THR A 121 -15.75 11.30 -8.72
C THR A 121 -15.99 11.21 -7.20
N GLU A 122 -17.03 10.49 -6.76
CA GLU A 122 -17.42 10.42 -5.35
C GLU A 122 -17.38 9.00 -4.79
N HIS A 123 -17.86 8.01 -5.55
CA HIS A 123 -18.09 6.65 -5.09
C HIS A 123 -17.07 5.68 -5.69
N ASP A 124 -16.44 4.87 -4.83
CA ASP A 124 -15.55 3.79 -5.26
C ASP A 124 -16.35 2.57 -5.73
N SER A 125 -15.81 1.87 -6.72
CA SER A 125 -16.50 0.76 -7.40
C SER A 125 -16.15 -0.63 -6.84
N ASP A 126 -15.16 -0.72 -5.96
CA ASP A 126 -14.67 -1.98 -5.39
C ASP A 126 -15.75 -2.73 -4.57
N VAL A 127 -16.42 -2.06 -3.64
CA VAL A 127 -17.50 -2.65 -2.82
C VAL A 127 -18.76 -2.95 -3.62
N LEU A 128 -19.00 -2.19 -4.69
CA LEU A 128 -20.07 -2.49 -5.65
C LEU A 128 -19.76 -3.75 -6.45
N ALA A 129 -18.49 -3.96 -6.81
CA ALA A 129 -18.04 -5.16 -7.51
C ALA A 129 -18.15 -6.42 -6.63
N ILE A 130 -17.76 -6.34 -5.35
CA ILE A 130 -17.97 -7.44 -4.38
C ILE A 130 -19.46 -7.78 -4.26
N THR A 131 -20.30 -6.77 -4.06
CA THR A 131 -21.75 -6.93 -3.94
C THR A 131 -22.35 -7.52 -5.22
N GLY A 132 -21.91 -7.05 -6.39
CA GLY A 132 -22.36 -7.56 -7.68
C GLY A 132 -21.93 -9.01 -7.94
N ALA A 133 -20.76 -9.43 -7.45
CA ALA A 133 -20.30 -10.81 -7.56
C ALA A 133 -21.22 -11.76 -6.77
N GLY A 134 -21.54 -11.40 -5.53
CA GLY A 134 -22.50 -12.16 -4.72
C GLY A 134 -23.88 -12.21 -5.37
N ALA A 135 -24.38 -11.10 -5.91
CA ALA A 135 -25.67 -11.04 -6.58
C ALA A 135 -25.72 -11.83 -7.90
N ALA A 136 -24.68 -11.73 -8.74
CA ALA A 136 -24.59 -12.49 -9.98
C ALA A 136 -24.56 -14.00 -9.71
N LEU A 137 -23.81 -14.46 -8.70
CA LEU A 137 -23.80 -15.85 -8.28
C LEU A 137 -25.15 -16.30 -7.72
N ALA A 138 -25.77 -15.47 -6.87
CA ALA A 138 -27.07 -15.75 -6.27
C ALA A 138 -28.16 -16.02 -7.32
N ILE A 139 -28.22 -15.21 -8.40
CA ILE A 139 -29.21 -15.40 -9.48
C ILE A 139 -28.81 -16.47 -10.52
N SER A 140 -27.55 -16.92 -10.51
CA SER A 140 -27.05 -17.91 -11.48
C SER A 140 -27.50 -19.35 -11.16
N ASN A 141 -27.22 -20.28 -12.08
CA ASN A 141 -27.35 -21.72 -11.81
C ASN A 141 -26.16 -22.30 -11.02
N ILE A 142 -25.14 -21.50 -10.68
CA ILE A 142 -23.97 -21.97 -9.95
C ILE A 142 -24.36 -22.16 -8.47
N PRO A 143 -24.10 -23.33 -7.87
CA PRO A 143 -24.47 -23.60 -6.49
C PRO A 143 -23.47 -22.93 -5.54
N THR A 144 -23.86 -21.81 -4.95
CA THR A 144 -23.16 -21.19 -3.81
C THR A 144 -24.03 -21.37 -2.56
N GLN A 145 -23.41 -21.64 -1.41
CA GLN A 145 -24.12 -21.95 -0.18
C GLN A 145 -24.81 -20.74 0.45
N LYS A 146 -24.19 -19.57 0.35
CA LYS A 146 -24.68 -18.31 0.93
C LYS A 146 -24.46 -17.15 -0.04
N THR A 147 -25.21 -16.08 0.17
CA THR A 147 -25.05 -14.80 -0.53
C THR A 147 -24.06 -13.91 0.22
N VAL A 148 -23.20 -13.21 -0.52
CA VAL A 148 -22.24 -12.25 0.02
C VAL A 148 -22.51 -10.84 -0.49
N ALA A 149 -22.26 -9.85 0.37
CA ALA A 149 -22.16 -8.45 -0.01
C ALA A 149 -20.91 -7.82 0.62
N GLY A 150 -20.46 -6.70 0.06
CA GLY A 150 -19.30 -5.95 0.54
C GLY A 150 -19.64 -4.49 0.82
N VAL A 151 -19.05 -3.93 1.88
CA VAL A 151 -19.16 -2.51 2.24
C VAL A 151 -17.79 -1.97 2.66
N ARG A 152 -17.65 -0.65 2.63
CA ARG A 152 -16.50 0.07 3.18
C ARG A 152 -16.96 0.87 4.40
N VAL A 153 -16.12 0.97 5.43
CA VAL A 153 -16.36 1.77 6.63
C VAL A 153 -15.24 2.78 6.80
N GLY A 154 -15.61 4.04 6.95
CA GLY A 154 -14.75 5.14 7.36
C GLY A 154 -14.98 5.52 8.82
N LEU A 155 -13.95 6.06 9.49
CA LEU A 155 -14.05 6.69 10.80
C LEU A 155 -13.65 8.17 10.67
N VAL A 156 -14.65 9.04 10.58
CA VAL A 156 -14.48 10.49 10.38
C VAL A 156 -15.07 11.21 11.60
N ASN A 157 -14.28 12.06 12.26
CA ASN A 157 -14.71 12.81 13.45
C ASN A 157 -15.34 11.94 14.58
N GLY A 158 -14.91 10.68 14.69
CA GLY A 158 -15.44 9.73 15.68
C GLY A 158 -16.71 8.98 15.26
N GLU A 159 -17.23 9.23 14.06
CA GLU A 159 -18.42 8.57 13.51
C GLU A 159 -18.07 7.56 12.42
N PHE A 160 -18.75 6.42 12.44
CA PHE A 160 -18.61 5.39 11.40
C PHE A 160 -19.50 5.72 10.20
N ILE A 161 -18.88 5.90 9.03
CA ILE A 161 -19.57 6.18 7.77
C ILE A 161 -19.51 4.92 6.90
N ILE A 162 -20.67 4.41 6.49
CA ILE A 162 -20.75 3.30 5.54
C ILE A 162 -20.67 3.84 4.12
N ASN A 163 -19.83 3.18 3.30
CA ASN A 163 -19.48 3.54 1.93
C ASN A 163 -19.12 5.03 1.79
N PRO A 164 -18.09 5.51 2.52
CA PRO A 164 -17.67 6.90 2.47
C PRO A 164 -17.20 7.29 1.06
N THR A 165 -17.44 8.54 0.69
CA THR A 165 -16.94 9.11 -0.57
C THR A 165 -15.42 9.23 -0.56
N TYR A 166 -14.78 9.44 -1.71
CA TYR A 166 -13.34 9.70 -1.79
C TYR A 166 -12.89 10.87 -0.91
N ALA A 167 -13.67 11.96 -0.85
CA ALA A 167 -13.37 13.11 0.00
C ALA A 167 -13.40 12.77 1.49
N GLU A 168 -14.37 11.97 1.93
CA GLU A 168 -14.50 11.54 3.31
C GLU A 168 -13.42 10.52 3.70
N ARG A 169 -13.06 9.62 2.78
CA ARG A 169 -11.94 8.69 2.98
C ARG A 169 -10.62 9.41 3.25
N LYS A 170 -10.34 10.52 2.56
CA LYS A 170 -9.14 11.34 2.80
C LYS A 170 -9.08 11.93 4.22
N GLN A 171 -10.22 12.13 4.86
CA GLN A 171 -10.32 12.63 6.23
C GLN A 171 -10.46 11.51 7.27
N SER A 172 -10.59 10.26 6.81
CA SER A 172 -10.88 9.12 7.65
C SER A 172 -9.62 8.58 8.32
N LYS A 173 -9.74 8.21 9.61
CA LYS A 173 -8.70 7.46 10.32
C LYS A 173 -8.69 5.97 9.98
N LEU A 174 -9.78 5.46 9.41
CA LEU A 174 -9.97 4.05 9.07
C LEU A 174 -10.49 3.92 7.65
N ASP A 175 -9.90 3.04 6.85
CA ASP A 175 -10.46 2.61 5.58
C ASP A 175 -10.58 1.09 5.61
N LEU A 176 -11.78 0.62 5.93
CA LEU A 176 -12.08 -0.77 6.22
C LEU A 176 -13.05 -1.34 5.20
N ILE A 177 -12.60 -2.25 4.34
CA ILE A 177 -13.46 -3.05 3.48
C ILE A 177 -13.83 -4.33 4.21
N VAL A 178 -15.13 -4.64 4.26
CA VAL A 178 -15.67 -5.85 4.86
C VAL A 178 -16.59 -6.53 3.87
N ALA A 179 -16.42 -7.83 3.68
CA ALA A 179 -17.39 -8.67 2.98
C ALA A 179 -17.93 -9.76 3.92
N GLY A 180 -19.21 -10.05 3.78
CA GLY A 180 -19.89 -10.97 4.67
C GLY A 180 -21.18 -11.53 4.11
N THR A 181 -21.71 -12.50 4.82
CA THR A 181 -23.03 -13.10 4.61
C THR A 181 -24.05 -12.51 5.59
N ALA A 182 -25.30 -12.96 5.53
CA ALA A 182 -26.31 -12.61 6.53
C ALA A 182 -25.89 -13.01 7.95
N ASP A 183 -25.07 -14.07 8.10
CA ASP A 183 -24.76 -14.67 9.39
C ASP A 183 -23.42 -14.19 9.96
N ALA A 184 -22.42 -13.98 9.10
CA ALA A 184 -21.04 -13.77 9.53
C ALA A 184 -20.24 -12.89 8.55
N ILE A 185 -19.20 -12.23 9.07
CA ILE A 185 -18.14 -11.63 8.28
C ILE A 185 -17.27 -12.76 7.71
N VAL A 186 -16.85 -12.61 6.45
CA VAL A 186 -16.03 -13.61 5.74
C VAL A 186 -14.67 -13.06 5.39
N MET A 187 -14.57 -11.75 5.12
CA MET A 187 -13.32 -11.12 4.69
C MET A 187 -13.23 -9.69 5.18
N VAL A 188 -12.03 -9.30 5.61
CA VAL A 188 -11.67 -7.94 5.99
C VAL A 188 -10.37 -7.53 5.31
N GLU A 189 -10.31 -6.28 4.87
CA GLU A 189 -9.12 -5.58 4.41
C GLU A 189 -9.15 -4.13 4.90
N ALA A 190 -8.15 -3.70 5.67
CA ALA A 190 -8.14 -2.38 6.29
C ALA A 190 -6.79 -1.66 6.18
N GLY A 191 -6.85 -0.33 6.07
CA GLY A 191 -5.79 0.61 6.43
C GLY A 191 -6.27 1.57 7.50
N ALA A 192 -5.38 2.02 8.37
CA ALA A 192 -5.73 2.84 9.52
C ALA A 192 -4.59 3.80 9.92
N GLN A 193 -4.96 4.88 10.59
CA GLN A 193 -4.03 5.86 11.18
C GLN A 193 -3.99 5.68 12.70
N GLU A 194 -3.34 4.60 13.16
CA GLU A 194 -3.25 4.22 14.59
C GLU A 194 -4.62 4.16 15.27
N VAL A 195 -5.53 3.32 14.75
CA VAL A 195 -6.88 3.12 15.30
C VAL A 195 -6.86 2.04 16.39
N ASP A 196 -7.63 2.25 17.46
CA ASP A 196 -7.74 1.31 18.57
C ASP A 196 -8.45 0.01 18.18
N GLU A 197 -8.06 -1.10 18.82
CA GLU A 197 -8.68 -2.42 18.59
C GLU A 197 -10.21 -2.42 18.81
N GLU A 198 -10.71 -1.67 19.80
CA GLU A 198 -12.16 -1.63 20.09
C GLU A 198 -12.94 -0.85 19.01
N ASP A 199 -12.36 0.20 18.44
CA ASP A 199 -13.01 0.94 17.35
C ASP A 199 -13.05 0.11 16.05
N VAL A 200 -12.06 -0.75 15.83
CA VAL A 200 -12.11 -1.76 14.75
C VAL A 200 -13.27 -2.74 14.98
N VAL A 201 -13.49 -3.22 16.21
CA VAL A 201 -14.62 -4.12 16.51
C VAL A 201 -15.96 -3.43 16.26
N LYS A 202 -16.13 -2.18 16.71
CA LYS A 202 -17.36 -1.39 16.41
C LYS A 202 -17.55 -1.19 14.91
N ALA A 203 -16.46 -1.00 14.15
CA ALA A 203 -16.54 -0.90 12.70
C ALA A 203 -17.01 -2.21 12.04
N PHE A 204 -16.64 -3.38 12.60
CA PHE A 204 -17.18 -4.67 12.15
C PHE A 204 -18.68 -4.81 12.38
N GLU A 205 -19.17 -4.37 13.54
CA GLU A 205 -20.61 -4.39 13.85
C GLU A 205 -21.39 -3.50 12.88
N ALA A 206 -20.91 -2.28 12.63
CA ALA A 206 -21.51 -1.34 11.67
C ALA A 206 -21.50 -1.90 10.24
N ALA A 207 -20.38 -2.50 9.82
CA ALA A 207 -20.26 -3.14 8.51
C ALA A 207 -21.25 -4.31 8.35
N HIS A 208 -21.31 -5.22 9.32
CA HIS A 208 -22.17 -6.40 9.24
C HIS A 208 -23.64 -6.04 9.22
N ALA A 209 -24.05 -5.02 9.98
CA ALA A 209 -25.41 -4.50 9.97
C ALA A 209 -25.82 -3.98 8.57
N ALA A 210 -24.92 -3.31 7.86
CA ALA A 210 -25.15 -2.86 6.48
C ALA A 210 -25.17 -4.05 5.50
N ILE A 211 -24.23 -4.98 5.62
CA ILE A 211 -24.14 -6.19 4.78
C ILE A 211 -25.45 -7.00 4.84
N LYS A 212 -26.03 -7.19 6.03
CA LYS A 212 -27.31 -7.92 6.19
C LYS A 212 -28.44 -7.32 5.35
N GLN A 213 -28.51 -5.98 5.28
CA GLN A 213 -29.54 -5.29 4.50
C GLN A 213 -29.35 -5.51 3.00
N ILE A 214 -28.10 -5.45 2.51
CA ILE A 214 -27.77 -5.69 1.10
C ILE A 214 -28.04 -7.16 0.73
N VAL A 215 -27.60 -8.10 1.57
CA VAL A 215 -27.83 -9.54 1.35
C VAL A 215 -29.33 -9.85 1.27
N ALA A 216 -30.16 -9.28 2.15
CA ALA A 216 -31.61 -9.47 2.09
C ALA A 216 -32.21 -9.01 0.75
N ALA A 217 -31.72 -7.91 0.19
CA ALA A 217 -32.18 -7.42 -1.12
C ALA A 217 -31.69 -8.30 -2.28
N ILE A 218 -30.47 -8.84 -2.20
CA ILE A 218 -29.97 -9.80 -3.18
C ILE A 218 -30.78 -11.09 -3.14
N ASP A 219 -31.09 -11.61 -1.95
CA ASP A 219 -31.87 -12.82 -1.79
C ASP A 219 -33.31 -12.63 -2.29
N ASP A 220 -33.91 -11.45 -2.09
CA ASP A 220 -35.21 -11.13 -2.67
C ASP A 220 -35.16 -11.06 -4.21
N LEU A 221 -34.10 -10.49 -4.78
CA LEU A 221 -33.87 -10.52 -6.22
C LEU A 221 -33.70 -11.96 -6.75
N ALA A 222 -32.92 -12.78 -6.05
CA ALA A 222 -32.69 -14.19 -6.41
C ALA A 222 -33.97 -15.04 -6.30
N LYS A 223 -34.86 -14.77 -5.35
CA LYS A 223 -36.19 -15.40 -5.31
C LYS A 223 -37.04 -15.05 -6.52
N ALA A 224 -36.95 -13.82 -7.02
CA ALA A 224 -37.75 -13.35 -8.14
C ALA A 224 -37.25 -13.85 -9.51
N VAL A 225 -35.94 -14.00 -9.70
CA VAL A 225 -35.34 -14.28 -11.02
C VAL A 225 -34.26 -15.36 -11.05
N GLY A 226 -33.91 -15.94 -9.91
CA GLY A 226 -32.81 -16.90 -9.79
C GLY A 226 -33.06 -18.14 -10.65
N LYS A 227 -32.00 -18.61 -11.31
CA LYS A 227 -32.05 -19.87 -12.06
C LYS A 227 -32.00 -21.06 -11.10
N PRO A 228 -32.62 -22.21 -11.46
CA PRO A 228 -32.42 -23.45 -10.72
C PRO A 228 -30.93 -23.78 -10.60
N LYS A 229 -30.49 -24.10 -9.38
CA LYS A 229 -29.09 -24.44 -9.10
C LYS A 229 -28.72 -25.76 -9.76
N TYR A 230 -27.49 -25.84 -10.27
CA TYR A 230 -26.91 -27.04 -10.84
C TYR A 230 -26.78 -28.09 -9.74
N ALA A 231 -27.29 -29.29 -9.99
CA ALA A 231 -27.17 -30.42 -9.08
C ALA A 231 -25.72 -30.95 -9.10
N HIS A 232 -24.90 -30.42 -8.20
CA HIS A 232 -23.53 -30.88 -8.01
C HIS A 232 -23.52 -32.25 -7.32
N THR A 233 -22.91 -33.24 -7.96
CA THR A 233 -22.70 -34.56 -7.37
C THR A 233 -21.22 -34.75 -7.09
N TYR A 234 -20.89 -35.08 -5.83
CA TYR A 234 -19.53 -35.37 -5.39
C TYR A 234 -19.49 -36.81 -4.90
N LYS A 235 -18.61 -37.63 -5.50
CA LYS A 235 -18.38 -39.00 -5.02
C LYS A 235 -17.59 -38.92 -3.72
N ALA A 236 -18.30 -39.05 -2.60
CA ALA A 236 -17.69 -39.22 -1.30
C ALA A 236 -16.94 -40.56 -1.23
N VAL A 237 -15.91 -40.61 -0.39
CA VAL A 237 -15.25 -41.86 -0.05
C VAL A 237 -16.22 -42.71 0.79
N ASP A 238 -16.14 -44.03 0.67
CA ASP A 238 -16.93 -44.93 1.51
C ASP A 238 -16.57 -44.72 2.99
N ALA A 239 -17.58 -44.54 3.85
CA ALA A 239 -17.37 -44.17 5.25
C ALA A 239 -16.66 -45.27 6.07
N ALA A 240 -16.89 -46.55 5.76
CA ALA A 240 -16.21 -47.64 6.44
C ALA A 240 -14.74 -47.72 6.01
N PHE A 241 -14.47 -47.49 4.72
CA PHE A 241 -13.11 -47.39 4.20
C PHE A 241 -12.36 -46.18 4.78
N GLU A 242 -13.00 -45.00 4.83
CA GLU A 242 -12.45 -43.80 5.44
C GLU A 242 -12.02 -44.05 6.88
N LYS A 243 -12.91 -44.62 7.70
CA LYS A 243 -12.60 -44.97 9.09
C LYS A 243 -11.43 -45.95 9.22
N SER A 244 -11.37 -46.98 8.38
CA SER A 244 -10.26 -47.95 8.36
C SER A 244 -8.92 -47.28 8.02
N VAL A 245 -8.91 -46.36 7.04
CA VAL A 245 -7.73 -45.56 6.70
C VAL A 245 -7.32 -44.67 7.86
N GLU A 246 -8.28 -43.97 8.50
CA GLU A 246 -8.01 -43.11 9.65
C GLU A 246 -7.36 -43.89 10.80
N GLU A 247 -7.94 -45.01 11.22
CA GLU A 247 -7.41 -45.85 12.31
C GLU A 247 -5.97 -46.31 12.05
N LYS A 248 -5.66 -46.63 10.79
CA LYS A 248 -4.32 -47.07 10.38
C LYS A 248 -3.30 -45.95 10.29
N ALA A 249 -3.72 -44.76 9.84
CA ALA A 249 -2.83 -43.67 9.49
C ALA A 249 -2.69 -42.60 10.58
N TYR A 250 -3.63 -42.50 11.53
CA TYR A 250 -3.69 -41.40 12.50
C TYR A 250 -2.40 -41.24 13.28
N GLU A 251 -1.96 -42.26 14.03
CA GLU A 251 -0.79 -42.13 14.90
C GLU A 251 0.53 -41.95 14.12
N PRO A 252 0.82 -42.73 13.05
CA PRO A 252 2.01 -42.48 12.23
C PRO A 252 2.05 -41.07 11.64
N LEU A 253 0.91 -40.57 11.16
CA LEU A 253 0.80 -39.22 10.63
C LEU A 253 0.96 -38.16 11.74
N ALA A 254 0.33 -38.36 12.90
CA ALA A 254 0.44 -37.43 14.01
C ALA A 254 1.88 -37.32 14.52
N GLN A 255 2.62 -38.43 14.60
CA GLN A 255 4.05 -38.41 14.94
C GLN A 255 4.88 -37.64 13.92
N ALA A 256 4.65 -37.87 12.62
CA ALA A 256 5.32 -37.12 11.55
C ALA A 256 5.00 -35.61 11.63
N MET A 257 3.74 -35.25 11.90
CA MET A 257 3.28 -33.87 11.98
C MET A 257 3.80 -33.10 13.21
N ARG A 258 4.20 -33.80 14.27
CA ARG A 258 4.80 -33.21 15.49
C ARG A 258 6.29 -32.89 15.34
N ILE A 259 6.92 -33.23 14.20
CA ILE A 259 8.31 -32.85 13.91
C ILE A 259 8.38 -31.34 13.68
N LYS A 260 9.32 -30.68 14.36
CA LYS A 260 9.45 -29.21 14.38
C LYS A 260 10.06 -28.63 13.11
N ASP A 261 11.13 -29.23 12.60
CA ASP A 261 11.78 -28.77 11.37
C ASP A 261 10.86 -29.03 10.17
N LYS A 262 10.63 -28.02 9.34
CA LYS A 262 9.65 -28.10 8.26
C LYS A 262 10.02 -29.12 7.18
N LEU A 263 11.29 -29.20 6.78
CA LEU A 263 11.71 -30.10 5.70
C LEU A 263 11.72 -31.55 6.17
N GLU A 264 12.17 -31.79 7.40
CA GLU A 264 12.09 -33.11 8.03
C GLU A 264 10.64 -33.55 8.22
N ASN A 265 9.76 -32.64 8.66
CA ASN A 265 8.32 -32.87 8.77
C ASN A 265 7.72 -33.31 7.43
N TYR A 266 8.01 -32.58 6.34
CA TYR A 266 7.50 -32.91 5.02
C TYR A 266 7.99 -34.29 4.55
N GLY A 267 9.27 -34.59 4.74
CA GLY A 267 9.83 -35.91 4.42
C GLY A 267 9.16 -37.05 5.19
N ALA A 268 8.90 -36.85 6.50
CA ALA A 268 8.24 -37.85 7.34
C ALA A 268 6.76 -38.04 6.96
N VAL A 269 6.04 -36.96 6.64
CA VAL A 269 4.64 -37.01 6.20
C VAL A 269 4.51 -37.72 4.84
N ASP A 270 5.44 -37.46 3.91
CA ASP A 270 5.47 -38.15 2.62
C ASP A 270 5.81 -39.63 2.77
N ALA A 271 6.73 -39.98 3.68
CA ALA A 271 7.03 -41.37 4.01
C ALA A 271 5.80 -42.10 4.62
N ALA A 272 5.07 -41.44 5.52
CA ALA A 272 3.83 -41.97 6.09
C ALA A 272 2.74 -42.19 5.02
N MET A 273 2.60 -41.24 4.08
CA MET A 273 1.68 -41.38 2.95
C MET A 273 2.09 -42.54 2.03
N ALA A 274 3.38 -42.66 1.70
CA ALA A 274 3.89 -43.73 0.87
C ALA A 274 3.67 -45.10 1.51
N ALA A 275 3.93 -45.23 2.82
CA ALA A 275 3.67 -46.46 3.58
C ALA A 275 2.18 -46.83 3.60
N LEU A 276 1.28 -45.85 3.79
CA LEU A 276 -0.17 -46.07 3.71
C LEU A 276 -0.58 -46.58 2.33
N VAL A 277 -0.11 -45.93 1.26
CA VAL A 277 -0.47 -46.29 -0.12
C VAL A 277 0.09 -47.67 -0.50
N ALA A 278 1.31 -48.00 -0.07
CA ALA A 278 1.93 -49.30 -0.29
C ALA A 278 1.20 -50.45 0.44
N SER A 279 0.39 -50.12 1.45
CA SER A 279 -0.38 -51.10 2.19
C SER A 279 -1.65 -51.59 1.48
N TYR A 280 -2.00 -51.01 0.33
CA TYR A 280 -3.10 -51.41 -0.53
C TYR A 280 -2.59 -52.13 -1.79
N PRO A 281 -3.33 -53.12 -2.34
CA PRO A 281 -2.93 -53.87 -3.53
C PRO A 281 -2.63 -52.98 -4.75
N ASP A 282 -1.68 -53.40 -5.59
CA ASP A 282 -1.26 -52.63 -6.77
C ASP A 282 -2.33 -52.49 -7.85
N ASP A 283 -3.25 -53.45 -7.91
CA ASP A 283 -4.40 -53.49 -8.80
C ASP A 283 -5.64 -52.73 -8.26
N ALA A 284 -5.52 -51.99 -7.15
CA ALA A 284 -6.59 -51.20 -6.55
C ALA A 284 -6.35 -49.67 -6.65
N PRO A 285 -6.36 -49.07 -7.86
CA PRO A 285 -6.03 -47.65 -8.06
C PRO A 285 -7.04 -46.70 -7.39
N GLU A 286 -8.31 -47.10 -7.29
CA GLU A 286 -9.35 -46.31 -6.64
C GLU A 286 -9.16 -46.23 -5.13
N GLN A 287 -8.89 -47.37 -4.47
CA GLN A 287 -8.57 -47.41 -3.03
C GLN A 287 -7.32 -46.61 -2.70
N LYS A 288 -6.28 -46.67 -3.53
CA LYS A 288 -5.06 -45.85 -3.36
C LYS A 288 -5.36 -44.35 -3.49
N SER A 289 -6.22 -43.97 -4.44
CA SER A 289 -6.65 -42.57 -4.62
C SER A 289 -7.46 -42.07 -3.43
N ASP A 290 -8.42 -42.87 -2.96
CA ASP A 290 -9.27 -42.52 -1.82
C ASP A 290 -8.48 -42.50 -0.51
N ALA A 291 -7.55 -43.44 -0.29
CA ALA A 291 -6.65 -43.42 0.86
C ALA A 291 -5.79 -42.14 0.89
N LYS A 292 -5.30 -41.66 -0.26
CA LYS A 292 -4.57 -40.37 -0.35
C LYS A 292 -5.46 -39.18 0.01
N LYS A 293 -6.73 -39.18 -0.42
CA LYS A 293 -7.69 -38.12 -0.06
C LYS A 293 -7.97 -38.11 1.43
N VAL A 294 -8.27 -39.28 2.02
CA VAL A 294 -8.51 -39.41 3.46
C VAL A 294 -7.28 -38.99 4.25
N PHE A 295 -6.08 -39.41 3.84
CA PHE A 295 -4.83 -38.99 4.47
C PHE A 295 -4.63 -37.47 4.43
N LYS A 296 -4.97 -36.80 3.32
CA LYS A 296 -4.92 -35.33 3.23
C LYS A 296 -5.89 -34.66 4.20
N ASN A 297 -7.13 -35.16 4.30
CA ASN A 297 -8.13 -34.65 5.25
C ASN A 297 -7.73 -34.93 6.71
N LEU A 298 -7.06 -36.05 6.95
CA LEU A 298 -6.59 -36.45 8.29
C LEU A 298 -5.57 -35.48 8.87
N LYS A 299 -4.77 -34.81 8.03
CA LYS A 299 -3.86 -33.73 8.48
C LYS A 299 -4.62 -32.60 9.15
N GLU A 300 -5.74 -32.19 8.56
CA GLU A 300 -6.61 -31.15 9.14
C GLU A 300 -7.17 -31.63 10.48
N LYS A 301 -7.74 -32.84 10.52
CA LYS A 301 -8.29 -33.44 11.74
C LYS A 301 -7.27 -33.52 12.87
N ILE A 302 -6.09 -34.07 12.62
CA ILE A 302 -5.01 -34.19 13.61
C ILE A 302 -4.59 -32.82 14.12
N THR A 303 -4.38 -31.85 13.24
CA THR A 303 -3.99 -30.49 13.65
C THR A 303 -5.01 -29.89 14.62
N ARG A 304 -6.31 -30.09 14.32
CA ARG A 304 -7.41 -29.57 15.13
C ARG A 304 -7.57 -30.32 16.45
N ASP A 305 -7.41 -31.64 16.46
CA ASP A 305 -7.45 -32.46 17.68
C ASP A 305 -6.32 -32.09 18.65
N GLU A 306 -5.11 -31.87 18.14
CA GLU A 306 -3.96 -31.42 18.93
C GLU A 306 -4.24 -30.07 19.61
N ILE A 307 -4.83 -29.13 18.88
CA ILE A 307 -5.12 -27.79 19.39
C ILE A 307 -6.32 -27.80 20.35
N LEU A 308 -7.45 -28.38 19.96
CA LEU A 308 -8.70 -28.26 20.72
C LEU A 308 -8.86 -29.30 21.84
N GLU A 309 -8.29 -30.49 21.68
CA GLU A 309 -8.43 -31.58 22.64
C GLU A 309 -7.19 -31.75 23.50
N ARG A 310 -5.98 -31.73 22.91
CA ARG A 310 -4.73 -31.82 23.68
C ARG A 310 -4.24 -30.46 24.22
N GLY A 311 -4.75 -29.35 23.69
CA GLY A 311 -4.33 -28.02 24.11
C GLY A 311 -2.88 -27.68 23.73
N GLN A 312 -2.36 -28.28 22.66
CA GLN A 312 -0.98 -28.14 22.22
C GLN A 312 -0.90 -27.82 20.72
N ARG A 313 0.13 -27.06 20.32
CA ARG A 313 0.47 -26.86 18.91
C ARG A 313 1.36 -28.00 18.44
N LEU A 314 1.37 -28.25 17.13
CA LEU A 314 2.19 -29.31 16.52
C LEU A 314 3.70 -29.12 16.77
N ASP A 315 4.15 -27.87 16.85
CA ASP A 315 5.55 -27.52 17.15
C ASP A 315 5.86 -27.39 18.66
N GLY A 316 4.86 -27.64 19.50
CA GLY A 316 4.96 -27.60 20.96
C GLY A 316 4.91 -26.19 21.59
N ARG A 317 4.69 -25.13 20.81
CA ARG A 317 4.51 -23.77 21.34
C ARG A 317 3.21 -23.63 22.12
N LYS A 318 3.16 -22.66 23.03
CA LYS A 318 1.89 -22.16 23.57
C LYS A 318 1.10 -21.41 22.48
N PHE A 319 -0.19 -21.23 22.73
CA PHE A 319 -1.08 -20.54 21.80
C PHE A 319 -0.75 -19.06 21.63
N ASP A 320 -0.18 -18.40 22.64
CA ASP A 320 0.20 -17.00 22.61
C ASP A 320 1.68 -16.76 22.25
N GLU A 321 2.46 -17.83 22.08
CA GLU A 321 3.90 -17.78 21.89
C GLU A 321 4.30 -17.43 20.44
N ILE A 322 5.13 -16.39 20.33
CA ILE A 322 5.76 -15.94 19.08
C ILE A 322 7.04 -16.74 18.86
N ARG A 323 7.34 -17.13 17.61
CA ARG A 323 8.61 -17.81 17.28
C ARG A 323 9.81 -16.90 17.53
N ASP A 324 10.99 -17.51 17.65
CA ASP A 324 12.24 -16.79 17.81
C ASP A 324 12.44 -15.76 16.69
N ILE A 325 12.89 -14.58 17.08
CA ILE A 325 13.13 -13.44 16.17
C ILE A 325 14.61 -13.12 16.15
N TRP A 326 15.17 -13.06 14.94
CA TRP A 326 16.52 -12.57 14.69
C TRP A 326 16.46 -11.45 13.64
N ILE A 327 17.23 -10.39 13.89
CA ILE A 327 17.19 -9.16 13.10
C ILE A 327 18.62 -8.69 12.87
N GLU A 328 18.94 -8.37 11.63
CA GLU A 328 20.19 -7.72 11.24
C GLU A 328 19.89 -6.55 10.32
N THR A 329 20.39 -5.35 10.64
CA THR A 329 20.29 -4.16 9.79
C THR A 329 21.63 -3.89 9.11
N THR A 330 21.67 -3.04 8.08
CA THR A 330 22.93 -2.71 7.36
C THR A 330 23.60 -3.90 6.66
N VAL A 331 22.82 -4.92 6.31
CA VAL A 331 23.28 -6.18 5.70
C VAL A 331 23.91 -6.00 4.32
N LEU A 332 23.39 -5.05 3.52
CA LEU A 332 23.84 -4.83 2.15
C LEU A 332 24.67 -3.54 2.04
N PRO A 333 25.88 -3.59 1.46
CA PRO A 333 26.85 -2.48 1.54
C PRO A 333 26.53 -1.27 0.66
N ARG A 334 25.66 -1.41 -0.34
CA ARG A 334 25.42 -0.37 -1.37
C ARG A 334 24.02 0.22 -1.36
N VAL A 335 23.04 -0.47 -0.79
CA VAL A 335 21.67 0.02 -0.73
C VAL A 335 21.55 1.13 0.33
N HIS A 336 20.50 1.94 0.26
CA HIS A 336 20.38 3.08 1.16
C HIS A 336 20.03 2.62 2.59
N GLY A 337 19.15 1.62 2.71
CA GLY A 337 18.91 0.89 3.95
C GLY A 337 18.58 -0.58 3.68
N SER A 338 18.93 -1.45 4.63
CA SER A 338 18.62 -2.88 4.53
C SER A 338 18.38 -3.53 5.88
N CYS A 339 17.58 -4.59 5.87
CA CYS A 339 17.30 -5.43 7.02
C CYS A 339 17.10 -6.87 6.56
N VAL A 340 17.65 -7.85 7.29
CA VAL A 340 17.08 -9.19 7.34
C VAL A 340 16.24 -9.29 8.61
N PHE A 341 14.96 -9.64 8.44
CA PHE A 341 14.07 -9.96 9.54
C PHE A 341 13.69 -11.44 9.44
N THR A 342 14.03 -12.20 10.48
CA THR A 342 13.72 -13.63 10.58
C THR A 342 12.83 -13.86 11.79
N ARG A 343 11.72 -14.60 11.60
CA ARG A 343 10.84 -15.08 12.67
C ARG A 343 10.55 -16.56 12.44
N GLY A 344 11.17 -17.43 13.25
CA GLY A 344 11.26 -18.86 12.96
C GLY A 344 11.80 -19.10 11.55
N GLU A 345 11.12 -19.92 10.76
CA GLU A 345 11.46 -20.22 9.35
C GLU A 345 10.75 -19.27 8.35
N THR A 346 10.51 -18.02 8.76
CA THR A 346 10.05 -16.94 7.86
C THR A 346 11.09 -15.84 7.86
N GLN A 347 11.73 -15.63 6.71
CA GLN A 347 12.82 -14.69 6.55
C GLN A 347 12.55 -13.75 5.38
N ALA A 348 12.67 -12.44 5.62
CA ALA A 348 12.56 -11.41 4.62
C ALA A 348 13.86 -10.59 4.58
N LEU A 349 14.50 -10.54 3.41
CA LEU A 349 15.52 -9.54 3.10
C LEU A 349 14.80 -8.32 2.53
N VAL A 350 14.85 -7.22 3.26
CA VAL A 350 14.15 -5.98 2.90
C VAL A 350 15.16 -4.88 2.63
N THR A 351 14.95 -4.18 1.52
CA THR A 351 15.82 -3.09 1.06
C THR A 351 15.02 -1.82 0.85
N THR A 352 15.64 -0.69 1.15
CA THR A 352 15.10 0.65 0.91
C THR A 352 16.01 1.41 -0.04
N THR A 353 15.39 2.00 -1.06
CA THR A 353 16.02 2.93 -2.01
C THR A 353 15.29 4.26 -1.94
N LEU A 354 16.08 5.33 -1.89
CA LEU A 354 15.63 6.72 -1.86
C LEU A 354 15.87 7.34 -3.23
N GLY A 355 14.90 8.09 -3.73
CA GLY A 355 14.91 8.74 -5.03
C GLY A 355 14.34 10.16 -4.99
N THR A 356 14.25 10.75 -6.16
CA THR A 356 13.79 12.11 -6.44
C THR A 356 12.32 12.12 -6.88
N ALA A 357 11.73 13.30 -7.13
CA ALA A 357 10.37 13.42 -7.65
C ALA A 357 10.17 12.69 -8.99
N ASP A 358 11.20 12.64 -9.85
CA ASP A 358 11.18 11.87 -11.11
C ASP A 358 10.95 10.37 -10.92
N ASP A 359 11.33 9.84 -9.76
CA ASP A 359 11.23 8.42 -9.43
C ASP A 359 9.84 8.05 -8.87
N GLN A 360 8.95 9.03 -8.68
CA GLN A 360 7.58 8.78 -8.23
C GLN A 360 6.79 7.97 -9.25
N GLN A 361 5.96 7.06 -8.76
CA GLN A 361 5.11 6.27 -9.63
C GLN A 361 3.85 7.06 -9.99
N LYS A 362 3.69 7.40 -11.27
CA LYS A 362 2.42 7.91 -11.80
C LYS A 362 1.37 6.80 -11.78
N VAL A 363 0.26 7.04 -11.07
CA VAL A 363 -0.90 6.14 -11.02
C VAL A 363 -2.11 6.84 -11.60
N GLU A 364 -2.62 6.27 -12.70
CA GLU A 364 -3.84 6.71 -13.36
C GLU A 364 -5.00 5.85 -12.84
N THR A 365 -5.96 6.47 -12.17
CA THR A 365 -7.20 5.82 -11.69
C THR A 365 -8.41 6.58 -12.21
N VAL A 366 -9.62 6.06 -11.97
CA VAL A 366 -10.88 6.78 -12.23
C VAL A 366 -10.97 8.16 -11.56
N GLU A 367 -10.35 8.36 -10.40
CA GLU A 367 -10.31 9.65 -9.67
C GLU A 367 -9.42 10.70 -10.35
N GLY A 368 -8.48 10.26 -11.20
CA GLY A 368 -7.52 11.13 -11.85
C GLY A 368 -6.11 10.55 -11.84
N GLU A 369 -5.14 11.42 -12.10
CA GLU A 369 -3.72 11.08 -12.04
C GLU A 369 -3.18 11.46 -10.66
N THR A 370 -2.43 10.55 -10.06
CA THR A 370 -1.75 10.76 -8.77
C THR A 370 -0.31 10.29 -8.88
N TYR A 371 0.56 10.83 -8.03
CA TYR A 371 1.96 10.42 -7.96
C TYR A 371 2.23 9.78 -6.59
N ARG A 372 2.68 8.52 -6.60
CA ARG A 372 3.01 7.79 -5.38
C ARG A 372 4.49 7.96 -5.09
N ARG A 373 4.78 8.64 -3.98
CA ARG A 373 6.13 8.77 -3.42
C ARG A 373 6.58 7.56 -2.60
N PHE A 374 5.68 6.66 -2.23
CA PHE A 374 6.01 5.43 -1.51
C PHE A 374 5.53 4.23 -2.29
N MET A 375 6.40 3.23 -2.44
CA MET A 375 6.13 1.98 -3.13
C MET A 375 6.69 0.83 -2.32
N LEU A 376 5.90 -0.22 -2.07
CA LEU A 376 6.39 -1.46 -1.49
C LEU A 376 6.18 -2.62 -2.46
N HIS A 377 7.27 -3.17 -2.97
CA HIS A 377 7.26 -4.35 -3.80
C HIS A 377 7.61 -5.59 -2.97
N TYR A 378 6.82 -6.63 -3.13
CA TYR A 378 6.97 -7.89 -2.43
C TYR A 378 7.22 -8.99 -3.45
N ASN A 379 8.24 -9.82 -3.23
CA ASN A 379 8.60 -10.94 -4.09
C ASN A 379 8.61 -12.24 -3.29
N PHE A 380 8.05 -13.30 -3.88
CA PHE A 380 7.99 -14.63 -3.27
C PHE A 380 8.65 -15.66 -4.20
N PRO A 381 9.98 -15.72 -4.23
CA PRO A 381 10.68 -16.66 -5.10
C PRO A 381 10.39 -18.11 -4.66
N PRO A 382 10.32 -19.06 -5.61
CA PRO A 382 9.91 -20.44 -5.32
C PRO A 382 10.88 -21.18 -4.38
N PHE A 383 12.17 -20.79 -4.35
CA PHE A 383 13.13 -21.37 -3.40
C PHE A 383 12.77 -21.07 -1.94
N SER A 384 11.98 -20.03 -1.66
CA SER A 384 11.58 -19.66 -0.28
C SER A 384 10.72 -20.70 0.42
N VAL A 385 10.15 -21.62 -0.35
CA VAL A 385 9.41 -22.78 0.14
C VAL A 385 10.03 -24.11 -0.29
N GLY A 386 11.26 -24.08 -0.85
CA GLY A 386 11.98 -25.27 -1.32
C GLY A 386 11.47 -25.82 -2.65
N GLU A 387 10.79 -25.02 -3.47
CA GLU A 387 10.17 -25.47 -4.73
C GLU A 387 10.83 -24.85 -5.97
N THR A 388 10.50 -25.39 -7.15
CA THR A 388 10.82 -24.78 -8.45
C THR A 388 9.55 -24.19 -9.08
N GLY A 389 9.64 -23.05 -9.75
CA GLY A 389 8.47 -22.40 -10.36
C GLY A 389 8.84 -21.46 -11.50
N ARG A 390 7.81 -20.98 -12.21
CA ARG A 390 8.00 -19.94 -13.24
C ARG A 390 8.39 -18.64 -12.56
N PHE A 391 9.52 -18.07 -12.97
CA PHE A 391 10.03 -16.81 -12.43
C PHE A 391 9.95 -15.71 -13.50
N THR A 392 8.75 -15.12 -13.65
CA THR A 392 8.49 -14.09 -14.66
C THR A 392 8.23 -12.73 -14.02
N GLY A 393 7.06 -12.53 -13.42
CA GLY A 393 6.69 -11.29 -12.74
C GLY A 393 5.70 -11.57 -11.61
N PRO A 394 5.39 -10.55 -10.80
CA PRO A 394 4.62 -10.75 -9.58
C PRO A 394 3.21 -11.22 -9.90
N GLY A 395 2.80 -12.31 -9.26
CA GLY A 395 1.44 -12.82 -9.25
C GLY A 395 0.52 -12.00 -8.36
N ARG A 396 -0.77 -12.34 -8.36
CA ARG A 396 -1.78 -11.63 -7.57
C ARG A 396 -1.46 -11.65 -6.07
N ARG A 397 -0.91 -12.75 -5.54
CA ARG A 397 -0.58 -12.88 -4.11
C ARG A 397 0.54 -11.96 -3.69
N GLU A 398 1.57 -11.86 -4.51
CA GLU A 398 2.69 -10.96 -4.26
C GLU A 398 2.25 -9.50 -4.24
N ILE A 399 1.43 -9.09 -5.22
CA ILE A 399 0.83 -7.74 -5.25
C ILE A 399 -0.05 -7.50 -4.01
N GLY A 400 -0.88 -8.47 -3.62
CA GLY A 400 -1.73 -8.35 -2.44
C GLY A 400 -0.96 -8.23 -1.12
N HIS A 401 0.10 -9.02 -0.93
CA HIS A 401 0.95 -8.94 0.26
C HIS A 401 1.75 -7.64 0.29
N GLY A 402 2.28 -7.19 -0.87
CA GLY A 402 2.96 -5.91 -1.00
C GLY A 402 2.05 -4.75 -0.61
N ALA A 403 0.83 -4.71 -1.15
CA ALA A 403 -0.15 -3.68 -0.82
C ALA A 403 -0.55 -3.68 0.67
N LEU A 404 -0.71 -4.85 1.29
CA LEU A 404 -0.97 -4.94 2.73
C LEU A 404 0.17 -4.34 3.56
N ALA A 405 1.42 -4.70 3.22
CA ALA A 405 2.59 -4.18 3.92
C ALA A 405 2.80 -2.68 3.67
N GLU A 406 2.54 -2.21 2.44
CA GLU A 406 2.57 -0.79 2.09
C GLU A 406 1.58 -0.02 2.94
N ARG A 407 0.32 -0.50 3.00
CA ARG A 407 -0.76 0.14 3.76
C ARG A 407 -0.47 0.19 5.26
N ALA A 408 0.24 -0.81 5.79
CA ALA A 408 0.64 -0.84 7.19
C ALA A 408 1.69 0.23 7.54
N ILE A 409 2.63 0.49 6.65
CA ILE A 409 3.77 1.40 6.89
C ILE A 409 3.43 2.84 6.51
N PHE A 410 2.66 3.04 5.44
CA PHE A 410 2.35 4.35 4.86
C PHE A 410 1.92 5.43 5.89
N PRO A 411 1.05 5.14 6.87
CA PRO A 411 0.62 6.13 7.86
C PRO A 411 1.75 6.69 8.74
N MET A 412 2.87 5.97 8.84
CA MET A 412 4.03 6.33 9.67
C MET A 412 5.13 7.06 8.90
N LEU A 413 4.95 7.27 7.59
CA LEU A 413 5.94 8.00 6.78
C LEU A 413 5.96 9.50 7.14
N PRO A 414 7.15 10.13 7.10
CA PRO A 414 7.28 11.56 7.32
C PRO A 414 6.58 12.36 6.20
N PRO A 415 6.01 13.54 6.51
CA PRO A 415 5.54 14.50 5.52
C PRO A 415 6.61 14.86 4.46
N GLU A 416 6.18 15.20 3.24
CA GLU A 416 7.07 15.44 2.09
C GLU A 416 7.95 16.67 2.25
N ASP A 417 7.45 17.71 2.90
CA ASP A 417 8.21 18.91 3.26
C ASP A 417 9.37 18.61 4.24
N SER A 418 9.19 17.63 5.12
CA SER A 418 10.22 17.21 6.09
C SER A 418 11.19 16.16 5.53
N PHE A 419 10.76 15.38 4.55
CA PHE A 419 11.54 14.31 3.94
C PHE A 419 11.16 14.17 2.46
N PRO A 420 11.75 14.99 1.57
CA PRO A 420 11.33 15.16 0.17
C PRO A 420 11.84 14.04 -0.75
N TYR A 421 11.72 12.80 -0.28
CA TYR A 421 12.22 11.61 -0.96
C TYR A 421 11.11 10.73 -1.47
N THR A 422 11.30 10.22 -2.68
CA THR A 422 10.61 9.02 -3.13
C THR A 422 11.25 7.81 -2.45
N MET A 423 10.44 6.90 -1.93
CA MET A 423 10.87 5.74 -1.17
C MET A 423 10.35 4.48 -1.84
N ARG A 424 11.28 3.60 -2.24
CA ARG A 424 10.98 2.25 -2.73
C ARG A 424 11.49 1.23 -1.75
N VAL A 425 10.59 0.42 -1.22
CA VAL A 425 10.90 -0.75 -0.40
C VAL A 425 10.72 -2.00 -1.26
N VAL A 426 11.69 -2.92 -1.20
CA VAL A 426 11.57 -4.25 -1.81
C VAL A 426 11.79 -5.30 -0.73
N SER A 427 10.81 -6.17 -0.53
CA SER A 427 10.88 -7.31 0.37
C SER A 427 11.00 -8.60 -0.44
N ASP A 428 12.18 -9.20 -0.40
CA ASP A 428 12.46 -10.51 -0.97
C ASP A 428 12.35 -11.58 0.11
N ILE A 429 11.39 -12.49 -0.04
CA ILE A 429 11.19 -13.56 0.93
C ILE A 429 12.20 -14.68 0.66
N LEU A 430 13.04 -14.96 1.65
CA LEU A 430 14.09 -15.97 1.56
C LEU A 430 13.65 -17.32 2.13
N GLU A 431 12.79 -17.28 3.15
CA GLU A 431 12.18 -18.46 3.78
C GLU A 431 10.72 -18.13 4.14
N SER A 432 9.82 -19.11 4.05
CA SER A 432 8.42 -18.90 4.43
C SER A 432 7.79 -20.12 5.08
N ASN A 433 7.54 -20.04 6.38
CA ASN A 433 6.68 -20.96 7.12
C ASN A 433 5.63 -20.23 7.97
N GLY A 434 5.24 -19.01 7.61
CA GLY A 434 4.19 -18.28 8.30
C GLY A 434 4.26 -16.78 8.06
N SER A 435 3.21 -16.24 7.46
CA SER A 435 3.00 -14.81 7.17
C SER A 435 4.26 -13.97 6.89
N SER A 436 4.91 -14.29 5.79
CA SER A 436 5.95 -13.47 5.17
C SER A 436 5.51 -12.02 4.93
N SER A 437 4.22 -11.76 4.69
CA SER A 437 3.69 -10.39 4.59
C SER A 437 3.90 -9.54 5.85
N MET A 438 3.81 -10.14 7.05
CA MET A 438 4.05 -9.42 8.30
C MET A 438 5.56 -9.29 8.59
N ALA A 439 6.37 -10.25 8.15
CA ALA A 439 7.83 -10.09 8.14
C ALA A 439 8.26 -8.93 7.23
N SER A 440 7.60 -8.73 6.09
CA SER A 440 7.82 -7.57 5.21
C SER A 440 7.47 -6.24 5.86
N VAL A 441 6.43 -6.18 6.71
CA VAL A 441 6.11 -4.98 7.50
C VAL A 441 7.23 -4.66 8.48
N CYS A 442 7.63 -5.65 9.28
CA CYS A 442 8.69 -5.47 10.28
C CYS A 442 10.04 -5.09 9.63
N GLY A 443 10.47 -5.87 8.64
CA GLY A 443 11.70 -5.62 7.89
C GLY A 443 11.65 -4.32 7.08
N GLY A 444 10.49 -3.94 6.54
CA GLY A 444 10.27 -2.68 5.85
C GLY A 444 10.40 -1.48 6.77
N SER A 445 9.79 -1.54 7.96
CA SER A 445 9.95 -0.51 8.99
C SER A 445 11.42 -0.31 9.36
N LEU A 446 12.16 -1.41 9.60
CA LEU A 446 13.56 -1.37 9.96
C LEU A 446 14.46 -0.90 8.81
N ALA A 447 14.22 -1.35 7.58
CA ALA A 447 14.99 -0.93 6.41
C ALA A 447 14.80 0.55 6.08
N LEU A 448 13.60 1.10 6.31
CA LEU A 448 13.33 2.54 6.18
C LEU A 448 14.10 3.34 7.25
N MET A 449 14.05 2.90 8.52
CA MET A 449 14.83 3.51 9.60
C MET A 449 16.34 3.44 9.33
N ASP A 450 16.82 2.30 8.81
CA ASP A 450 18.21 2.10 8.40
C ASP A 450 18.61 3.01 7.23
N ALA A 451 17.67 3.35 6.35
CA ALA A 451 17.90 4.32 5.27
C ALA A 451 17.92 5.79 5.73
N GLY A 452 17.69 6.05 7.01
CA GLY A 452 17.59 7.40 7.57
C GLY A 452 16.21 8.03 7.41
N VAL A 453 15.17 7.25 7.09
CA VAL A 453 13.79 7.75 7.01
C VAL A 453 13.27 8.00 8.43
N PRO A 454 12.87 9.24 8.79
CA PRO A 454 12.34 9.56 10.10
C PRO A 454 10.87 9.13 10.23
N LEU A 455 10.64 7.81 10.38
CA LEU A 455 9.30 7.28 10.65
C LEU A 455 8.74 7.87 11.95
N LYS A 456 7.44 8.21 11.97
CA LYS A 456 6.74 8.67 13.18
C LYS A 456 6.84 7.66 14.31
N ALA A 457 6.72 6.38 13.98
CA ALA A 457 6.94 5.24 14.88
C ALA A 457 7.23 3.98 14.06
N PRO A 458 7.98 3.00 14.60
CA PRO A 458 8.15 1.71 13.97
C PRO A 458 6.83 0.92 13.95
N VAL A 459 6.64 0.13 12.89
CA VAL A 459 5.44 -0.68 12.66
C VAL A 459 5.82 -2.15 12.66
N ALA A 460 5.16 -2.96 13.48
CA ALA A 460 5.29 -4.42 13.44
C ALA A 460 3.98 -5.08 13.00
N GLY A 461 4.11 -6.27 12.45
CA GLY A 461 2.99 -7.14 12.06
C GLY A 461 3.03 -8.49 12.75
N VAL A 462 1.87 -8.98 13.17
CA VAL A 462 1.67 -10.35 13.66
C VAL A 462 0.60 -11.05 12.84
N ALA A 463 0.81 -12.34 12.59
CA ALA A 463 -0.21 -13.20 12.00
C ALA A 463 -0.81 -14.08 13.07
N MET A 464 -2.11 -14.22 13.01
CA MET A 464 -2.94 -14.84 14.01
C MET A 464 -3.85 -15.83 13.32
N GLY A 465 -4.19 -16.90 14.03
CA GLY A 465 -5.16 -17.87 13.55
C GLY A 465 -6.17 -18.20 14.62
N LEU A 466 -7.23 -18.87 14.20
CA LEU A 466 -8.23 -19.41 15.10
C LEU A 466 -8.68 -20.77 14.58
N VAL A 467 -8.81 -21.70 15.52
CA VAL A 467 -9.40 -23.02 15.30
C VAL A 467 -10.66 -23.11 16.16
N MET A 468 -11.77 -23.55 15.58
CA MET A 468 -13.08 -23.64 16.22
C MET A 468 -13.83 -24.89 15.76
N ASN A 469 -14.29 -25.68 16.71
CA ASN A 469 -15.23 -26.76 16.45
C ASN A 469 -16.66 -26.26 16.68
N GLU A 470 -17.40 -25.97 15.59
CA GLU A 470 -18.77 -25.44 15.66
C GLU A 470 -19.75 -26.38 16.40
N ALA A 471 -19.51 -27.70 16.38
CA ALA A 471 -20.39 -28.68 17.04
C ALA A 471 -20.23 -28.68 18.57
N THR A 472 -19.03 -28.42 19.07
CA THR A 472 -18.73 -28.39 20.52
C THR A 472 -18.67 -26.98 21.09
N GLY A 473 -18.50 -25.97 20.24
CA GLY A 473 -18.24 -24.59 20.63
C GLY A 473 -16.83 -24.32 21.15
N LYS A 474 -15.94 -25.32 21.19
CA LYS A 474 -14.54 -25.13 21.58
C LYS A 474 -13.78 -24.35 20.52
N TRP A 475 -12.92 -23.43 20.95
CA TRP A 475 -12.07 -22.65 20.06
C TRP A 475 -10.75 -22.28 20.74
N ALA A 476 -9.74 -21.95 19.93
CA ALA A 476 -8.43 -21.46 20.37
C ALA A 476 -7.91 -20.40 19.39
N VAL A 477 -7.32 -19.32 19.93
CA VAL A 477 -6.61 -18.29 19.15
C VAL A 477 -5.11 -18.56 19.20
N LEU A 478 -4.47 -18.55 18.04
CA LEU A 478 -3.05 -18.84 17.86
C LEU A 478 -2.30 -17.57 17.44
N SER A 479 -1.24 -17.24 18.16
CA SER A 479 -0.29 -16.19 17.81
C SER A 479 0.81 -16.74 16.92
N ASP A 480 1.24 -15.90 15.96
CA ASP A 480 2.31 -16.20 15.01
C ASP A 480 2.16 -17.57 14.34
N ILE A 481 1.08 -17.71 13.57
CA ILE A 481 0.72 -18.97 12.93
C ILE A 481 1.77 -19.44 11.91
N ALA A 482 1.97 -20.76 11.90
CA ALA A 482 2.73 -21.48 10.89
C ALA A 482 1.89 -21.77 9.63
N GLY A 483 2.52 -22.20 8.54
CA GLY A 483 1.82 -22.48 7.29
C GLY A 483 0.72 -23.54 7.41
N ALA A 484 0.93 -24.58 8.24
CA ALA A 484 -0.07 -25.60 8.50
C ALA A 484 -1.28 -25.05 9.30
N GLU A 485 -1.02 -24.19 10.29
CA GLU A 485 -2.06 -23.58 11.13
C GLU A 485 -2.92 -22.58 10.35
N ASP A 486 -2.34 -21.88 9.37
CA ASP A 486 -3.05 -21.04 8.39
C ASP A 486 -3.95 -21.89 7.47
N HIS A 487 -3.41 -23.00 6.97
CA HIS A 487 -4.13 -23.86 6.05
C HIS A 487 -5.34 -24.56 6.70
N TYR A 488 -5.14 -25.12 7.90
CA TYR A 488 -6.14 -25.92 8.64
C TYR A 488 -6.94 -25.12 9.67
N GLY A 489 -6.61 -23.85 9.88
CA GLY A 489 -7.37 -22.93 10.73
C GLY A 489 -8.66 -22.44 10.08
N ASP A 490 -9.61 -22.03 10.91
CA ASP A 490 -10.94 -21.55 10.53
C ASP A 490 -10.98 -20.04 10.28
N MET A 491 -10.00 -19.32 10.80
CA MET A 491 -9.75 -17.91 10.48
C MET A 491 -8.26 -17.64 10.51
N ASP A 492 -7.76 -16.90 9.53
CA ASP A 492 -6.44 -16.29 9.56
C ASP A 492 -6.60 -14.77 9.51
N PHE A 493 -5.85 -14.08 10.36
CA PHE A 493 -5.85 -12.62 10.35
C PHE A 493 -4.49 -12.04 10.68
N LYS A 494 -4.23 -10.87 10.11
CA LYS A 494 -2.94 -10.20 10.11
C LYS A 494 -3.17 -8.82 10.66
N VAL A 495 -2.49 -8.49 11.75
CA VAL A 495 -2.61 -7.20 12.41
C VAL A 495 -1.26 -6.51 12.37
N ALA A 496 -1.21 -5.32 11.80
CA ALA A 496 -0.04 -4.46 11.81
C ALA A 496 -0.34 -3.14 12.49
N GLY A 497 0.66 -2.55 13.14
CA GLY A 497 0.48 -1.32 13.88
C GLY A 497 1.69 -0.93 14.70
N THR A 498 1.54 0.20 15.37
CA THR A 498 2.51 0.75 16.33
C THR A 498 2.10 0.35 17.75
N ARG A 499 2.79 0.92 18.75
CA ARG A 499 2.35 0.86 20.15
C ARG A 499 1.01 1.57 20.39
N THR A 500 0.70 2.59 19.60
CA THR A 500 -0.47 3.45 19.77
C THR A 500 -1.74 2.83 19.20
N GLY A 501 -1.64 2.10 18.09
CA GLY A 501 -2.81 1.51 17.46
C GLY A 501 -2.51 0.73 16.18
N ILE A 502 -3.56 0.26 15.53
CA ILE A 502 -3.53 -0.51 14.28
C ILE A 502 -3.30 0.44 13.10
N THR A 503 -2.43 0.03 12.18
CA THR A 503 -2.21 0.69 10.88
C THR A 503 -2.72 -0.13 9.70
N ALA A 504 -2.80 -1.46 9.82
CA ALA A 504 -3.46 -2.30 8.84
C ALA A 504 -4.01 -3.57 9.48
N LEU A 505 -5.07 -4.09 8.87
CA LEU A 505 -5.72 -5.33 9.28
C LEU A 505 -6.16 -6.10 8.04
N GLN A 506 -5.96 -7.41 8.04
CA GLN A 506 -6.51 -8.31 7.03
C GLN A 506 -7.06 -9.55 7.72
N MET A 507 -8.22 -10.03 7.30
CA MET A 507 -8.84 -11.23 7.87
C MET A 507 -9.51 -12.02 6.78
N ASP A 508 -9.36 -13.34 6.84
CA ASP A 508 -10.12 -14.30 6.04
C ASP A 508 -10.72 -15.34 6.99
N ILE A 509 -12.05 -15.45 6.96
CA ILE A 509 -12.83 -16.35 7.82
C ILE A 509 -13.45 -17.43 6.93
N LYS A 510 -13.25 -18.69 7.33
CA LYS A 510 -13.75 -19.87 6.62
C LYS A 510 -15.04 -20.45 7.24
N VAL A 511 -15.40 -20.06 8.46
CA VAL A 511 -16.56 -20.58 9.22
C VAL A 511 -17.53 -19.49 9.69
N ALA A 512 -18.77 -19.86 10.03
CA ALA A 512 -19.76 -18.87 10.43
C ALA A 512 -19.75 -18.55 11.94
N GLY A 513 -19.25 -19.46 12.78
CA GLY A 513 -19.34 -19.37 14.24
C GLY A 513 -18.53 -18.27 14.96
N ILE A 514 -17.81 -17.40 14.24
CA ILE A 514 -16.93 -16.40 14.87
C ILE A 514 -17.74 -15.19 15.34
N THR A 515 -17.87 -15.04 16.65
CA THR A 515 -18.59 -13.93 17.29
C THR A 515 -17.72 -12.68 17.44
N MET A 516 -18.34 -11.53 17.66
CA MET A 516 -17.62 -10.27 17.97
C MET A 516 -16.75 -10.39 19.21
N GLU A 517 -17.17 -11.18 20.20
CA GLU A 517 -16.39 -11.42 21.42
C GLU A 517 -15.11 -12.22 21.13
N ILE A 518 -15.22 -13.25 20.29
CA ILE A 518 -14.04 -14.01 19.82
C ILE A 518 -13.07 -13.07 19.08
N MET A 519 -13.58 -12.19 18.21
CA MET A 519 -12.74 -11.23 17.50
C MET A 519 -12.05 -10.23 18.44
N ARG A 520 -12.75 -9.74 19.48
CA ARG A 520 -12.18 -8.86 20.49
C ARG A 520 -11.01 -9.54 21.23
N GLN A 521 -11.19 -10.79 21.64
CA GLN A 521 -10.14 -11.56 22.29
C GLN A 521 -8.96 -11.84 21.35
N ALA A 522 -9.25 -12.16 20.09
CA ALA A 522 -8.23 -12.38 19.07
C ALA A 522 -7.39 -11.11 18.81
N LEU A 523 -8.02 -9.94 18.70
CA LEU A 523 -7.32 -8.66 18.55
C LEU A 523 -6.50 -8.29 19.79
N ALA A 524 -7.00 -8.58 20.99
CA ALA A 524 -6.26 -8.36 22.23
C ALA A 524 -4.98 -9.22 22.29
N GLN A 525 -5.07 -10.50 21.94
CA GLN A 525 -3.90 -11.38 21.85
C GLN A 525 -2.94 -10.93 20.74
N ALA A 526 -3.47 -10.47 19.60
CA ALA A 526 -2.67 -9.91 18.52
C ALA A 526 -1.88 -8.66 18.95
N LYS A 527 -2.48 -7.79 19.77
CA LYS A 527 -1.81 -6.62 20.34
C LYS A 527 -0.59 -7.04 21.17
N VAL A 528 -0.74 -8.06 22.03
CA VAL A 528 0.38 -8.60 22.83
C VAL A 528 1.50 -9.12 21.93
N GLY A 529 1.17 -9.95 20.92
CA GLY A 529 2.15 -10.46 19.96
C GLY A 529 2.85 -9.33 19.18
N ARG A 530 2.10 -8.33 18.73
CA ARG A 530 2.63 -7.13 18.05
C ARG A 530 3.60 -6.35 18.94
N MET A 531 3.27 -6.15 20.21
CA MET A 531 4.16 -5.46 21.16
C MET A 531 5.46 -6.22 21.36
N HIS A 532 5.40 -7.54 21.54
CA HIS A 532 6.59 -8.38 21.68
C HIS A 532 7.52 -8.27 20.47
N ILE A 533 6.96 -8.29 19.25
CA ILE A 533 7.75 -8.13 18.02
C ILE A 533 8.35 -6.72 17.93
N LEU A 534 7.59 -5.68 18.28
CA LEU A 534 8.10 -4.30 18.34
C LEU A 534 9.26 -4.16 19.31
N ASP A 535 9.17 -4.78 20.50
CA ASP A 535 10.24 -4.78 21.48
C ASP A 535 11.52 -5.39 20.89
N LYS A 536 11.42 -6.53 20.21
CA LYS A 536 12.55 -7.16 19.49
C LYS A 536 13.12 -6.29 18.37
N MET A 537 12.27 -5.61 17.61
CA MET A 537 12.72 -4.67 16.59
C MET A 537 13.51 -3.49 17.20
N LEU A 538 13.04 -2.95 18.33
CA LEU A 538 13.68 -1.84 19.02
C LEU A 538 14.99 -2.25 19.73
N GLU A 539 15.11 -3.52 20.15
CA GLU A 539 16.39 -4.09 20.61
C GLU A 539 17.44 -4.06 19.48
N ALA A 540 17.03 -4.34 18.25
CA ALA A 540 17.94 -4.36 17.08
C ALA A 540 18.21 -2.96 16.51
N SER A 541 17.21 -2.08 16.46
CA SER A 541 17.33 -0.70 16.00
C SER A 541 16.32 0.19 16.71
N ASN A 542 16.79 0.96 17.69
CA ASN A 542 15.93 1.80 18.53
C ASN A 542 15.49 3.11 17.86
N THR A 543 16.21 3.57 16.82
CA THR A 543 15.92 4.81 16.09
C THR A 543 16.39 4.72 14.65
N HIS A 544 15.92 5.65 13.81
CA HIS A 544 16.42 5.83 12.45
C HIS A 544 17.84 6.41 12.47
N ARG A 545 18.61 6.15 11.41
CA ARG A 545 19.93 6.78 11.25
C ARG A 545 19.79 8.30 11.18
N SER A 546 20.75 9.02 11.76
CA SER A 546 20.74 10.48 11.80
C SER A 546 20.93 11.16 10.44
N ASP A 547 21.50 10.43 9.48
CA ASP A 547 21.73 10.91 8.11
C ASP A 547 21.40 9.79 7.12
N VAL A 548 21.04 10.17 5.90
CA VAL A 548 20.81 9.23 4.80
C VAL A 548 22.12 8.63 4.32
N SER A 549 22.05 7.46 3.69
CA SER A 549 23.23 6.81 3.12
C SER A 549 24.00 7.74 2.17
N ARG A 550 25.34 7.68 2.19
CA ARG A 550 26.21 8.41 1.24
C ARG A 550 25.94 8.05 -0.23
N TYR A 551 25.29 6.92 -0.50
CA TYR A 551 24.91 6.51 -1.85
C TYR A 551 23.53 7.04 -2.26
N ALA A 552 22.74 7.52 -1.29
CA ALA A 552 21.48 8.18 -1.57
C ALA A 552 21.71 9.58 -2.14
N PRO A 553 20.80 10.08 -3.00
CA PRO A 553 20.83 11.48 -3.37
C PRO A 553 20.62 12.33 -2.11
N ARG A 554 21.46 13.33 -1.87
CA ARG A 554 21.19 14.37 -0.88
C ARG A 554 20.30 15.41 -1.52
N ILE A 555 19.13 15.63 -0.93
CA ILE A 555 18.18 16.65 -1.38
C ILE A 555 18.31 17.84 -0.45
N VAL A 556 18.73 18.98 -1.00
CA VAL A 556 18.76 20.24 -0.28
C VAL A 556 17.60 21.08 -0.77
N THR A 557 16.70 21.40 0.15
CA THR A 557 15.53 22.23 -0.13
C THR A 557 15.82 23.68 0.22
N ILE A 558 15.63 24.57 -0.74
CA ILE A 558 15.69 26.03 -0.55
C ILE A 558 14.35 26.65 -0.93
N LYS A 559 14.03 27.80 -0.35
CA LYS A 559 12.81 28.54 -0.67
C LYS A 559 13.16 29.86 -1.34
N ILE A 560 12.55 30.11 -2.50
CA ILE A 560 12.72 31.31 -3.30
C ILE A 560 11.39 32.08 -3.38
N PRO A 561 11.43 33.40 -3.65
CA PRO A 561 10.21 34.16 -3.92
C PRO A 561 9.46 33.59 -5.13
N VAL A 562 8.12 33.49 -5.05
CA VAL A 562 7.28 32.87 -6.09
C VAL A 562 7.39 33.61 -7.43
N ASP A 563 7.57 34.93 -7.40
CA ASP A 563 7.80 35.76 -8.58
C ASP A 563 9.14 35.45 -9.29
N LYS A 564 10.10 34.86 -8.57
CA LYS A 564 11.45 34.51 -9.05
C LYS A 564 11.58 33.09 -9.60
N ILE A 565 10.53 32.28 -9.53
CA ILE A 565 10.49 30.94 -10.17
C ILE A 565 10.81 31.04 -11.67
N ARG A 566 10.30 32.09 -12.33
CA ARG A 566 10.53 32.32 -13.78
C ARG A 566 12.00 32.56 -14.11
N ASP A 567 12.75 33.20 -13.22
CA ASP A 567 14.15 33.53 -13.41
C ASP A 567 15.02 32.26 -13.32
N VAL A 568 14.66 31.33 -12.41
CA VAL A 568 15.35 30.04 -12.25
C VAL A 568 15.06 29.09 -13.42
N ILE A 569 13.80 28.98 -13.86
CA ILE A 569 13.43 28.12 -14.99
C ILE A 569 13.97 28.69 -16.31
N GLY A 570 13.81 30.00 -16.50
CA GLY A 570 14.14 30.72 -17.72
C GLY A 570 13.23 30.36 -18.92
N PRO A 571 13.36 31.08 -20.05
CA PRO A 571 12.52 30.85 -21.23
C PRO A 571 12.63 29.41 -21.75
N GLY A 572 11.52 28.67 -21.71
CA GLY A 572 11.47 27.26 -22.16
C GLY A 572 12.31 26.29 -21.33
N GLY A 573 12.63 26.62 -20.08
CA GLY A 573 13.44 25.78 -19.21
C GLY A 573 14.95 25.81 -19.51
N LYS A 574 15.42 26.77 -20.33
CA LYS A 574 16.83 26.85 -20.72
C LYS A 574 17.78 27.09 -19.54
N MET A 575 17.38 27.92 -18.57
CA MET A 575 18.25 28.28 -17.44
C MET A 575 18.42 27.09 -16.51
N ILE A 576 17.31 26.49 -16.06
CA ILE A 576 17.35 25.31 -15.19
C ILE A 576 18.12 24.14 -15.84
N ARG A 577 17.94 23.90 -17.15
CA ARG A 577 18.72 22.89 -17.89
C ARG A 577 20.21 23.19 -17.91
N SER A 578 20.60 24.46 -18.08
CA SER A 578 22.00 24.89 -18.03
C SER A 578 22.61 24.67 -16.64
N ILE A 579 21.87 24.95 -15.56
CA ILE A 579 22.33 24.68 -14.19
C ILE A 579 22.54 23.18 -13.99
N ILE A 580 21.56 22.37 -14.39
CA ILE A 580 21.62 20.89 -14.34
C ILE A 580 22.83 20.37 -15.13
N GLU A 581 23.04 20.83 -16.36
CA GLU A 581 24.15 20.39 -17.21
C GLU A 581 25.52 20.78 -16.64
N ARG A 582 25.65 21.97 -16.06
CA ARG A 582 26.90 22.47 -15.48
C ARG A 582 27.28 21.81 -14.16
N THR A 583 26.29 21.39 -13.37
CA THR A 583 26.51 20.90 -12.00
C THR A 583 26.28 19.40 -11.84
N GLY A 584 25.56 18.78 -12.79
CA GLY A 584 25.20 17.36 -12.75
C GLY A 584 24.13 17.02 -11.69
N VAL A 585 23.49 18.01 -11.09
CA VAL A 585 22.45 17.81 -10.07
C VAL A 585 21.08 17.68 -10.74
N LYS A 586 20.11 17.13 -10.02
CA LYS A 586 18.69 17.27 -10.39
C LYS A 586 18.09 18.44 -9.64
N ILE A 587 17.23 19.21 -10.30
CA ILE A 587 16.54 20.36 -9.72
C ILE A 587 15.07 20.20 -10.00
N ASP A 588 14.27 20.26 -8.94
CA ASP A 588 12.82 20.27 -8.99
C ASP A 588 12.30 21.56 -8.37
N VAL A 589 11.37 22.24 -9.05
CA VAL A 589 10.89 23.58 -8.69
C VAL A 589 9.38 23.54 -8.58
N GLU A 590 8.89 23.77 -7.37
CA GLU A 590 7.47 23.79 -7.03
C GLU A 590 6.86 25.19 -7.25
N ASP A 591 5.57 25.23 -7.58
CA ASP A 591 4.82 26.47 -7.81
C ASP A 591 4.72 27.36 -6.56
N ASN A 592 4.99 26.81 -5.37
CA ASN A 592 5.03 27.53 -4.10
C ASN A 592 6.40 28.17 -3.78
N GLY A 593 7.36 28.09 -4.71
CA GLY A 593 8.72 28.61 -4.56
C GLY A 593 9.69 27.68 -3.83
N THR A 594 9.31 26.42 -3.58
CA THR A 594 10.22 25.41 -3.03
C THR A 594 11.10 24.85 -4.16
N VAL A 595 12.41 24.81 -3.97
CA VAL A 595 13.36 24.24 -4.93
C VAL A 595 14.14 23.12 -4.26
N ASN A 596 14.01 21.91 -4.79
CA ASN A 596 14.70 20.72 -4.33
C ASN A 596 15.90 20.45 -5.24
N VAL A 597 17.12 20.57 -4.69
CA VAL A 597 18.37 20.27 -5.40
C VAL A 597 18.90 18.93 -4.93
N ALA A 598 18.89 17.92 -5.81
CA ALA A 598 19.29 16.55 -5.50
C ALA A 598 20.64 16.18 -6.15
N SER A 599 21.59 15.71 -5.35
CA SER A 599 22.91 15.26 -5.84
C SER A 599 23.53 14.22 -4.88
N SER A 600 24.31 13.28 -5.39
CA SER A 600 25.16 12.42 -4.55
C SER A 600 26.48 13.09 -4.14
N ASP A 601 26.87 14.18 -4.82
CA ASP A 601 28.02 15.03 -4.47
C ASP A 601 27.55 16.36 -3.86
N GLU A 602 27.95 16.62 -2.62
CA GLU A 602 27.62 17.82 -1.88
C GLU A 602 28.20 19.08 -2.52
N ALA A 603 29.40 19.00 -3.11
CA ALA A 603 30.03 20.14 -3.76
C ALA A 603 29.22 20.60 -4.99
N SER A 604 28.72 19.66 -5.79
CA SER A 604 27.80 19.96 -6.90
C SER A 604 26.48 20.56 -6.43
N ALA A 605 25.88 20.04 -5.35
CA ALA A 605 24.64 20.59 -4.79
C ALA A 605 24.84 22.06 -4.36
N GLN A 606 25.90 22.37 -3.62
CA GLN A 606 26.19 23.72 -3.15
C GLN A 606 26.45 24.69 -4.31
N LYS A 607 27.11 24.25 -5.38
CA LYS A 607 27.28 25.07 -6.60
C LYS A 607 25.96 25.41 -7.25
N ALA A 608 25.04 24.44 -7.37
CA ALA A 608 23.73 24.69 -7.95
C ALA A 608 22.89 25.64 -7.07
N ILE A 609 22.91 25.45 -5.76
CA ILE A 609 22.25 26.33 -4.79
C ILE A 609 22.80 27.76 -4.91
N GLY A 610 24.13 27.93 -4.96
CA GLY A 610 24.75 29.24 -5.14
C GLY A 610 24.26 29.96 -6.39
N ILE A 611 24.20 29.26 -7.53
CA ILE A 611 23.66 29.82 -8.78
C ILE A 611 22.18 30.21 -8.62
N ILE A 612 21.36 29.36 -8.00
CA ILE A 612 19.94 29.67 -7.79
C ILE A 612 19.77 30.87 -6.86
N GLN A 613 20.54 30.95 -5.78
CA GLN A 613 20.53 32.08 -4.85
C GLN A 613 20.98 33.37 -5.52
N GLU A 614 21.99 33.34 -6.39
CA GLU A 614 22.40 34.50 -7.17
C GLU A 614 21.30 34.97 -8.14
N LEU A 615 20.60 34.05 -8.81
CA LEU A 615 19.50 34.37 -9.73
C LEU A 615 18.25 34.89 -8.99
N THR A 616 18.03 34.44 -7.76
CA THR A 616 16.84 34.77 -6.96
C THR A 616 17.12 35.84 -5.92
N ALA A 617 18.35 36.35 -5.87
CA ALA A 617 18.75 37.42 -4.97
C ALA A 617 17.86 38.65 -5.21
N THR A 618 17.31 39.17 -4.12
CA THR A 618 16.55 40.41 -4.14
C THR A 618 17.41 41.54 -3.55
N PRO A 619 17.31 42.75 -4.11
CA PRO A 619 18.02 43.90 -3.58
C PRO A 619 17.42 44.25 -2.21
N GLU A 620 18.28 44.37 -1.20
CA GLU A 620 17.88 44.77 0.14
C GLU A 620 18.10 46.27 0.32
N LEU A 621 17.11 46.96 0.88
CA LEU A 621 17.23 48.38 1.22
C LEU A 621 18.41 48.58 2.20
N ASN A 622 19.21 49.62 1.96
CA ASN A 622 20.42 49.98 2.70
C ASN A 622 21.62 49.02 2.58
N LYS A 623 21.53 47.95 1.79
CA LYS A 623 22.67 47.06 1.52
C LYS A 623 23.59 47.66 0.46
N VAL A 624 24.89 47.36 0.60
CA VAL A 624 25.94 47.83 -0.30
C VAL A 624 26.28 46.72 -1.29
N TYR A 625 26.33 47.06 -2.57
CA TYR A 625 26.65 46.14 -3.66
C TYR A 625 27.83 46.66 -4.48
N MET A 626 28.66 45.74 -4.95
CA MET A 626 29.66 46.03 -5.99
C MET A 626 28.97 45.86 -7.35
N GLY A 627 28.59 46.96 -7.98
CA GLY A 627 27.85 46.95 -9.23
C GLY A 627 28.70 47.36 -10.42
N LYS A 628 28.33 46.90 -11.62
CA LYS A 628 29.01 47.27 -12.88
C LYS A 628 28.20 48.33 -13.62
N VAL A 629 28.83 49.41 -14.04
CA VAL A 629 28.17 50.46 -14.84
C VAL A 629 27.82 49.89 -16.22
N GLN A 630 26.54 49.71 -16.51
CA GLN A 630 26.06 49.21 -17.80
C GLN A 630 25.91 50.32 -18.83
N ARG A 631 25.35 51.45 -18.41
CA ARG A 631 25.09 52.60 -19.30
C ARG A 631 25.11 53.91 -18.53
N ILE A 632 25.74 54.92 -19.11
CA ILE A 632 25.74 56.28 -18.57
C ILE A 632 24.73 57.14 -19.34
N THR A 633 23.95 57.95 -18.62
CA THR A 633 23.03 58.96 -19.18
C THR A 633 23.31 60.32 -18.56
N ASP A 634 22.71 61.37 -19.13
CA ASP A 634 22.99 62.75 -18.67
C ASP A 634 22.46 63.05 -17.25
N PHE A 635 21.58 62.20 -16.73
CA PHE A 635 20.98 62.34 -15.38
C PHE A 635 21.47 61.28 -14.38
N GLY A 636 22.37 60.36 -14.77
CA GLY A 636 22.89 59.33 -13.88
C GLY A 636 23.53 58.16 -14.60
N ALA A 637 23.73 57.06 -13.88
CA ALA A 637 24.25 55.81 -14.42
C ALA A 637 23.35 54.64 -14.04
N PHE A 638 23.12 53.73 -14.98
CA PHE A 638 22.52 52.42 -14.70
C PHE A 638 23.64 51.46 -14.29
N VAL A 639 23.56 50.99 -13.05
CA VAL A 639 24.54 50.09 -12.45
C VAL A 639 23.86 48.75 -12.20
N GLU A 640 24.37 47.70 -12.83
CA GLU A 640 23.92 46.34 -12.58
C GLU A 640 24.49 45.89 -11.24
N ILE A 641 23.62 45.68 -10.26
CA ILE A 641 24.00 45.28 -8.88
C ILE A 641 23.85 43.77 -8.65
N MET A 642 23.03 43.11 -9.48
CA MET A 642 22.82 41.67 -9.53
C MET A 642 22.53 41.27 -10.98
N PRO A 643 22.77 40.01 -11.39
CA PRO A 643 22.54 39.58 -12.77
C PRO A 643 21.15 39.94 -13.29
N GLY A 644 21.08 40.80 -14.30
CA GLY A 644 19.83 41.26 -14.92
C GLY A 644 19.03 42.29 -14.11
N LEU A 645 19.60 42.85 -13.03
CA LEU A 645 18.95 43.84 -12.17
C LEU A 645 19.75 45.14 -12.08
N ASP A 646 19.23 46.16 -12.77
CA ASP A 646 19.82 47.50 -12.82
C ASP A 646 19.21 48.42 -11.76
N GLY A 647 20.07 49.15 -11.05
CA GLY A 647 19.66 50.31 -10.24
C GLY A 647 20.11 51.62 -10.88
N LEU A 648 19.33 52.67 -10.68
CA LEU A 648 19.68 54.02 -11.13
C LEU A 648 20.50 54.73 -10.05
N LEU A 649 21.76 55.02 -10.36
CA LEU A 649 22.60 55.94 -9.60
C LEU A 649 22.40 57.35 -10.18
N HIS A 650 21.52 58.13 -9.55
CA HIS A 650 21.22 59.49 -10.01
C HIS A 650 22.42 60.42 -9.82
N VAL A 651 22.59 61.43 -10.70
CA VAL A 651 23.75 62.35 -10.68
C VAL A 651 23.98 63.03 -9.32
N SER A 652 22.91 63.26 -8.55
CA SER A 652 22.98 63.85 -7.20
C SER A 652 23.56 62.92 -6.13
N GLU A 653 23.59 61.62 -6.40
CA GLU A 653 23.97 60.55 -5.46
C GLU A 653 25.33 59.92 -5.80
N ILE A 654 26.07 60.50 -6.76
CA ILE A 654 27.39 59.99 -7.21
C ILE A 654 28.53 60.41 -6.26
N ALA A 655 28.57 61.68 -5.86
CA ALA A 655 29.70 62.25 -5.12
C ALA A 655 29.27 63.34 -4.12
N ASN A 656 30.18 63.73 -3.22
CA ASN A 656 29.96 64.79 -2.23
C ASN A 656 30.00 66.22 -2.82
N HIS A 657 30.52 66.37 -4.04
CA HIS A 657 30.58 67.63 -4.80
C HIS A 657 29.58 67.62 -5.97
N ARG A 658 29.37 68.79 -6.58
CA ARG A 658 28.47 68.94 -7.73
C ARG A 658 29.12 68.36 -9.00
N VAL A 659 28.61 67.23 -9.45
CA VAL A 659 29.01 66.57 -10.71
C VAL A 659 28.40 67.33 -11.89
N LYS A 660 29.23 67.74 -12.87
CA LYS A 660 28.79 68.42 -14.10
C LYS A 660 28.46 67.43 -15.22
N ASP A 661 29.28 66.40 -15.40
CA ASP A 661 29.03 65.27 -16.30
C ASP A 661 29.32 63.97 -15.54
N VAL A 662 28.43 62.98 -15.69
CA VAL A 662 28.57 61.66 -15.06
C VAL A 662 29.79 60.92 -15.62
N ARG A 663 30.18 61.20 -16.86
CA ARG A 663 31.32 60.58 -17.55
C ARG A 663 32.68 60.95 -16.96
N ASP A 664 32.74 62.03 -16.17
CA ASP A 664 33.94 62.46 -15.47
C ASP A 664 34.22 61.62 -14.21
N GLU A 665 33.18 60.99 -13.65
CA GLU A 665 33.22 60.29 -12.35
C GLU A 665 33.18 58.76 -12.48
N MET A 666 32.75 58.24 -13.63
CA MET A 666 32.65 56.82 -13.90
C MET A 666 32.63 56.51 -15.40
N LYS A 667 33.07 55.30 -15.76
CA LYS A 667 33.06 54.79 -17.13
C LYS A 667 32.14 53.59 -17.28
N GLU A 668 31.61 53.40 -18.49
CA GLU A 668 30.88 52.17 -18.81
C GLU A 668 31.81 50.97 -18.66
N GLY A 669 31.32 49.93 -17.99
CA GLY A 669 32.07 48.74 -17.62
C GLY A 669 32.84 48.82 -16.30
N GLU A 670 32.93 49.99 -15.66
CA GLU A 670 33.61 50.17 -14.37
C GLU A 670 32.82 49.51 -13.22
N GLN A 671 33.54 48.96 -12.23
CA GLN A 671 32.95 48.44 -10.99
C GLN A 671 32.93 49.51 -9.91
N VAL A 672 31.75 49.79 -9.36
CA VAL A 672 31.52 50.82 -8.34
C VAL A 672 30.72 50.27 -7.16
N MET A 673 31.12 50.65 -5.95
CA MET A 673 30.37 50.35 -4.72
C MET A 673 29.19 51.33 -4.58
N VAL A 674 27.99 50.78 -4.41
CA VAL A 674 26.74 51.54 -4.37
C VAL A 674 25.80 50.98 -3.29
N LYS A 675 25.14 51.86 -2.53
CA LYS A 675 24.14 51.51 -1.51
C LYS A 675 22.74 51.64 -2.09
N VAL A 676 21.87 50.66 -1.87
CA VAL A 676 20.45 50.76 -2.24
C VAL A 676 19.76 51.72 -1.27
N ILE A 677 19.28 52.85 -1.75
CA ILE A 677 18.64 53.88 -0.91
C ILE A 677 17.11 53.86 -0.98
N ASN A 678 16.55 53.28 -2.04
CA ASN A 678 15.10 53.13 -2.18
C ASN A 678 14.77 52.02 -3.18
N ILE A 679 13.69 51.30 -2.93
CA ILE A 679 13.07 50.33 -3.82
C ILE A 679 11.61 50.77 -3.99
N ASP A 680 11.28 51.27 -5.16
CA ASP A 680 9.95 51.79 -5.49
C ASP A 680 8.96 50.62 -5.64
N PRO A 681 7.64 50.80 -5.38
CA PRO A 681 6.64 49.73 -5.58
C PRO A 681 6.55 49.23 -7.03
N SER A 682 7.06 50.02 -7.98
CA SER A 682 7.20 49.66 -9.40
C SER A 682 8.41 48.76 -9.72
N GLY A 683 9.22 48.39 -8.71
CA GLY A 683 10.44 47.60 -8.85
C GLY A 683 11.69 48.40 -9.21
N LYS A 684 11.61 49.74 -9.30
CA LYS A 684 12.75 50.60 -9.63
C LYS A 684 13.65 50.81 -8.42
N ILE A 685 14.93 50.51 -8.59
CA ILE A 685 15.94 50.59 -7.52
C ILE A 685 16.72 51.89 -7.67
N ARG A 686 16.84 52.66 -6.58
CA ARG A 686 17.68 53.85 -6.51
C ARG A 686 18.95 53.55 -5.71
N LEU A 687 20.08 53.96 -6.27
CA LEU A 687 21.40 53.71 -5.73
C LEU A 687 22.06 55.02 -5.28
N SER A 688 22.94 54.94 -4.29
CA SER A 688 23.80 56.04 -3.86
C SER A 688 25.23 55.58 -3.59
N ARG A 689 26.19 56.25 -4.21
CA ARG A 689 27.62 56.15 -3.91
C ARG A 689 28.01 57.18 -2.84
N LYS A 690 27.34 58.33 -2.85
CA LYS A 690 27.50 59.41 -1.87
C LYS A 690 27.25 58.96 -0.43
N ALA A 691 26.23 58.12 -0.21
CA ALA A 691 25.93 57.57 1.12
C ALA A 691 27.13 56.83 1.74
N LEU A 692 27.95 56.15 0.92
CA LEU A 692 29.16 55.44 1.36
C LEU A 692 30.32 56.39 1.63
N LEU A 693 30.47 57.43 0.81
CA LEU A 693 31.49 58.46 0.97
C LEU A 693 31.26 59.35 2.20
N THR A 694 30.03 59.38 2.71
CA THR A 694 29.66 60.14 3.92
C THR A 694 29.87 59.31 5.19
N GLU A 695 29.63 57.99 5.15
CA GLU A 695 29.88 57.07 6.28
C GLU A 695 31.38 56.81 6.54
N ALA A 696 32.25 56.90 5.52
CA ALA A 696 33.70 56.73 5.67
C ALA A 696 34.44 57.91 6.34
N THR A 697 33.72 58.95 6.78
CA THR A 697 34.33 60.12 7.43
C THR A 697 33.73 60.40 8.82
N PRO A 698 34.20 59.75 9.89
CA PRO A 698 34.13 60.30 11.24
C PRO A 698 35.48 60.95 11.60
N GLY A 699 35.47 62.23 11.94
CA GLY A 699 36.67 62.96 12.36
C GLY A 699 37.19 62.55 13.74
N ALA A 700 38.53 62.42 13.79
CA ALA A 700 39.49 62.81 14.85
C ALA A 700 39.35 62.30 16.29
N GLU A 701 40.43 61.70 16.82
CA GLU A 701 41.05 62.13 18.09
C GLU A 701 42.52 61.66 18.18
N THR A 702 43.45 62.61 18.23
CA THR A 702 44.86 62.42 18.63
C THR A 702 44.97 62.83 20.11
N PRO A 703 45.57 62.02 21.00
CA PRO A 703 45.67 62.37 22.41
C PRO A 703 46.83 63.36 22.65
N PRO A 704 46.66 64.37 23.54
CA PRO A 704 47.74 65.28 23.89
C PRO A 704 48.62 64.71 25.03
N GLN A 705 49.93 64.75 24.76
CA GLN A 705 51.12 64.54 25.62
C GLN A 705 51.16 63.35 26.58
#